data_AF-A0A7Y6WW00-F1
#
_entry.id   AF-A0A7Y6WW00-F1
#
_cell.length_a   1.000
_cell.length_b   1.000
_cell.length_c   1.000
_cell.angle_alpha   90.00
_cell.angle_beta   90.00
_cell.angle_gamma   90.00
#
_symmetry.space_group_name_H-M   'P 1'
#
loop_
_entity.id
_entity.type
_entity.pdbx_description
1 polymer ?
#
loop_
_entity_poly.entity_id
_entity_poly.type
_entity_poly.pdbx_seq_one_letter_code
_entity_poly.pdbx_strand_id
1 'polypeptide(L)'
;MKLEIRATGVKSWFQYRCERKLVYDSMPTESKQDIPIERNLIAASWSDWGNEFEKQVVEALKQRHPHQVLGPSGGEDGVSDRLTLAFLGRTQKERFIHQASLKETPRLRALLNLPPEISIRPARPDLVEFSTPDGRPTFSIIDVKATQVSTVFHKAQVAFYSLMLRCMLQERGLSGEMSLEGRIWHMPPAGQADLWVEQAFPARGYEAFVIDFFRRTVPRLRERHVERGRDDTFFHIYFKCEQCEYLPHCERAISDARPSEQWDTSAVPGLSHESKRALLNLGVRTVGQLASARNLAANPGASTWALKARGQVLVARAQALRERAVYRLPGWHSWLMPPRVDVAIHLVADRDPVEGNLVALGCLIVRDGHAEPTVAVIRRGEDELPALREVLGRVIQVLTEVDAWNAGHDESQGLHAHIFLYEPSEGSDLQEALGRHLADPAIRTGLLHLIRMFPPDEVRAVEPEYRGIHHLPATALRSVMEQLYALPVKVAYELAGVTRALAEATPPLTTPYRPAPGFQRRFSSRLSVDVVRALRQGEGDAGEVRRDVEARLAAMDALMRWLLQENAAAGEPFLRLRKKPFRFQAQFDPLAATDLEVLMAHEMLENRAALLGTLTELARPADERRDRFRCLANLQLVGTYPDGGFYRLRFFVPPESRQAELSSSTMGVILTDDDPDLRLDPRRWGEVRVRISSDLENGQHVEVRISRNQYNAPGFEALRRRARTDGWFLDAIHVDFNTDRAVRFLRSLADARP
;
A
#
# COMPACT_ATOMS: atom_id res chain seq x y z
N MET A 1 -5.60 -35.41 4.28
CA MET A 1 -4.64 -35.23 3.17
C MET A 1 -3.21 -35.30 3.71
N LYS A 2 -2.28 -36.03 3.05
CA LYS A 2 -0.84 -36.01 3.38
C LYS A 2 -0.19 -34.75 2.80
N LEU A 3 0.68 -34.09 3.57
CA LEU A 3 1.36 -32.86 3.15
C LEU A 3 2.87 -32.93 3.45
N GLU A 4 3.67 -32.49 2.49
CA GLU A 4 5.11 -32.47 2.54
C GLU A 4 5.60 -31.02 2.41
N ILE A 5 5.70 -30.32 3.54
CA ILE A 5 6.04 -28.90 3.58
C ILE A 5 7.52 -28.71 3.21
N ARG A 6 7.78 -27.79 2.26
CA ARG A 6 9.13 -27.36 1.86
C ARG A 6 9.45 -26.00 2.46
N ALA A 7 10.74 -25.67 2.62
CA ALA A 7 11.16 -24.33 3.05
C ALA A 7 10.66 -23.22 2.11
N THR A 8 10.63 -23.47 0.80
CA THR A 8 10.04 -22.56 -0.20
C THR A 8 8.53 -22.38 0.00
N GLY A 9 7.83 -23.38 0.52
CA GLY A 9 6.42 -23.29 0.93
C GLY A 9 6.23 -22.39 2.15
N VAL A 10 7.14 -22.46 3.14
CA VAL A 10 7.16 -21.54 4.29
C VAL A 10 7.37 -20.10 3.81
N LYS A 11 8.39 -19.85 2.98
CA LYS A 11 8.62 -18.53 2.35
C LYS A 11 7.36 -18.03 1.64
N SER A 12 6.80 -18.88 0.77
CA SER A 12 5.60 -18.55 -0.01
C SER A 12 4.40 -18.22 0.87
N TRP A 13 4.21 -18.91 2.00
CA TRP A 13 3.15 -18.57 2.95
C TRP A 13 3.31 -17.16 3.52
N PHE A 14 4.52 -16.80 3.96
CA PHE A 14 4.76 -15.45 4.52
C PHE A 14 4.69 -14.35 3.45
N GLN A 15 4.95 -14.68 2.18
CA GLN A 15 4.81 -13.76 1.06
C GLN A 15 3.33 -13.55 0.65
N TYR A 16 2.60 -14.65 0.47
CA TYR A 16 1.27 -14.67 -0.18
C TYR A 16 0.08 -14.86 0.77
N ARG A 17 0.29 -15.45 1.96
CA ARG A 17 -0.78 -15.84 2.91
C ARG A 17 -1.89 -16.69 2.28
N CYS A 18 -1.54 -17.52 1.29
CA CYS A 18 -2.47 -18.30 0.48
C CYS A 18 -2.44 -19.80 0.85
N GLU A 19 -3.58 -20.36 1.27
CA GLU A 19 -3.69 -21.79 1.61
C GLU A 19 -3.55 -22.65 0.35
N ARG A 20 -4.23 -22.27 -0.74
CA ARG A 20 -4.20 -22.99 -2.01
C ARG A 20 -2.78 -23.21 -2.53
N LYS A 21 -1.98 -22.14 -2.59
CA LYS A 21 -0.57 -22.24 -3.03
C LYS A 21 0.22 -23.20 -2.14
N LEU A 22 0.11 -23.05 -0.81
CA LEU A 22 0.85 -23.90 0.12
C LEU A 22 0.44 -25.38 0.00
N VAL A 23 -0.86 -25.66 -0.13
CA VAL A 23 -1.36 -27.02 -0.35
C VAL A 23 -0.87 -27.57 -1.68
N TYR A 24 -0.99 -26.81 -2.76
CA TYR A 24 -0.50 -27.22 -4.08
C TYR A 24 1.00 -27.43 -4.08
N ASP A 25 1.81 -26.66 -3.36
CA ASP A 25 3.25 -26.90 -3.29
C ASP A 25 3.61 -28.11 -2.42
N SER A 26 2.75 -28.47 -1.46
CA SER A 26 3.04 -29.48 -0.44
C SER A 26 2.37 -30.84 -0.70
N MET A 27 1.42 -30.94 -1.62
CA MET A 27 0.84 -32.23 -1.99
C MET A 27 1.88 -33.13 -2.68
N PRO A 28 1.89 -34.45 -2.39
CA PRO A 28 2.70 -35.41 -3.15
C PRO A 28 2.35 -35.37 -4.64
N THR A 29 3.33 -35.63 -5.51
CA THR A 29 3.15 -35.58 -6.97
C THR A 29 2.05 -36.52 -7.45
N GLU A 30 1.99 -37.73 -6.92
CA GLU A 30 0.95 -38.73 -7.22
C GLU A 30 -0.45 -38.19 -6.94
N SER A 31 -0.63 -37.45 -5.85
CA SER A 31 -1.92 -36.85 -5.49
C SER A 31 -2.34 -35.68 -6.38
N LYS A 32 -1.44 -35.15 -7.22
CA LYS A 32 -1.72 -34.03 -8.13
C LYS A 32 -2.05 -34.47 -9.55
N GLN A 33 -1.65 -35.68 -9.96
CA GLN A 33 -1.72 -36.11 -11.37
C GLN A 33 -3.14 -36.02 -11.95
N ASP A 34 -4.15 -36.28 -11.13
CA ASP A 34 -5.56 -36.27 -11.54
C ASP A 34 -6.28 -34.92 -11.29
N ILE A 35 -5.58 -33.91 -10.78
CA ILE A 35 -6.15 -32.60 -10.44
C ILE A 35 -5.70 -31.58 -11.49
N PRO A 36 -6.62 -30.99 -12.27
CA PRO A 36 -6.28 -30.05 -13.34
C PRO A 36 -5.85 -28.68 -12.78
N ILE A 37 -4.61 -28.62 -12.29
CA ILE A 37 -3.94 -27.41 -11.77
C ILE A 37 -3.16 -26.75 -12.90
N GLU A 38 -3.68 -25.65 -13.42
CA GLU A 38 -2.99 -24.82 -14.41
C GLU A 38 -1.86 -24.03 -13.75
N ARG A 39 -0.67 -24.05 -14.38
CA ARG A 39 0.51 -23.33 -13.92
C ARG A 39 1.04 -22.45 -15.04
N ASN A 40 1.43 -21.23 -14.69
CA ASN A 40 2.21 -20.38 -15.58
C ASN A 40 3.67 -20.82 -15.54
N LEU A 41 4.14 -21.46 -16.62
CA LEU A 41 5.53 -21.90 -16.75
C LEU A 41 6.48 -20.77 -17.18
N ILE A 42 5.95 -19.63 -17.65
CA ILE A 42 6.75 -18.45 -18.03
C ILE A 42 7.35 -17.76 -16.80
N ALA A 43 6.76 -17.97 -15.61
CA ALA A 43 7.27 -17.46 -14.33
C ALA A 43 8.67 -18.00 -13.93
N ALA A 44 9.29 -18.87 -14.75
CA ALA A 44 10.61 -19.45 -14.52
C ALA A 44 11.78 -18.45 -14.66
N SER A 45 11.62 -17.37 -15.45
CA SER A 45 12.71 -16.40 -15.73
C SER A 45 13.33 -15.77 -14.47
N TRP A 46 12.52 -15.54 -13.44
CA TRP A 46 12.97 -14.99 -12.15
C TRP A 46 13.78 -15.96 -11.30
N SER A 47 13.42 -17.25 -11.35
CA SER A 47 14.16 -18.27 -10.61
C SER A 47 15.57 -18.41 -11.17
N ASP A 48 15.72 -18.32 -12.48
CA ASP A 48 17.00 -18.53 -13.15
C ASP A 48 18.01 -17.44 -12.81
N TRP A 49 17.59 -16.17 -12.81
CA TRP A 49 18.46 -15.07 -12.44
C TRP A 49 18.81 -15.06 -10.94
N GLY A 50 17.86 -15.39 -10.06
CA GLY A 50 18.15 -15.56 -8.63
C GLY A 50 19.18 -16.67 -8.36
N ASN A 51 19.05 -17.80 -9.07
CA ASN A 51 20.00 -18.90 -9.02
C ASN A 51 21.37 -18.50 -9.57
N GLU A 52 21.42 -17.68 -10.62
CA GLU A 52 22.66 -17.19 -11.20
C GLU A 52 23.40 -16.23 -10.26
N PHE A 53 22.70 -15.29 -9.62
CA PHE A 53 23.29 -14.43 -8.61
C PHE A 53 23.84 -15.23 -7.41
N GLU A 54 23.09 -16.23 -6.92
CA GLU A 54 23.58 -17.13 -5.86
C GLU A 54 24.89 -17.82 -6.27
N LYS A 55 24.95 -18.38 -7.49
CA LYS A 55 26.17 -19.01 -8.02
C LYS A 55 27.34 -18.03 -8.05
N GLN A 56 27.13 -16.82 -8.56
CA GLN A 56 28.17 -15.79 -8.63
C GLN A 56 28.70 -15.41 -7.25
N VAL A 57 27.82 -15.22 -6.27
CA VAL A 57 28.20 -14.93 -4.88
C VAL A 57 29.01 -16.06 -4.27
N VAL A 58 28.60 -17.31 -4.48
CA VAL A 58 29.28 -18.49 -3.95
C VAL A 58 30.65 -18.69 -4.61
N GLU A 59 30.77 -18.50 -5.92
CA GLU A 59 32.06 -18.56 -6.61
C GLU A 59 33.01 -17.45 -6.16
N ALA A 60 32.53 -16.23 -6.02
CA ALA A 60 33.31 -15.13 -5.46
C ALA A 60 33.71 -15.39 -3.99
N LEU A 61 32.85 -16.03 -3.19
CA LEU A 61 33.17 -16.44 -1.82
C LEU A 61 34.30 -17.49 -1.80
N LYS A 62 34.26 -18.49 -2.70
CA LYS A 62 35.32 -19.50 -2.85
C LYS A 62 36.65 -18.85 -3.26
N GLN A 63 36.61 -17.85 -4.14
CA GLN A 63 37.80 -17.10 -4.56
C GLN A 63 38.37 -16.24 -3.41
N ARG A 64 37.51 -15.56 -2.63
CA ARG A 64 37.92 -14.75 -1.47
C ARG A 64 38.44 -15.60 -0.31
N HIS A 65 37.90 -16.81 -0.13
CA HIS A 65 38.27 -17.73 0.94
C HIS A 65 38.56 -19.16 0.42
N PRO A 66 39.70 -19.36 -0.26
CA PRO A 66 40.08 -20.68 -0.78
C PRO A 66 40.08 -21.74 0.32
N HIS A 67 39.53 -22.92 0.03
CA HIS A 67 39.43 -24.06 0.96
C HIS A 67 38.62 -23.80 2.24
N GLN A 68 37.84 -22.72 2.31
CA GLN A 68 36.94 -22.46 3.44
C GLN A 68 35.47 -22.71 3.15
N VAL A 69 35.11 -23.06 1.91
CA VAL A 69 33.73 -23.30 1.49
C VAL A 69 33.59 -24.76 1.05
N LEU A 70 32.83 -25.54 1.81
CA LEU A 70 32.41 -26.89 1.45
C LEU A 70 31.19 -26.81 0.53
N GLY A 71 31.33 -27.27 -0.71
CA GLY A 71 30.24 -27.25 -1.70
C GLY A 71 29.83 -28.66 -2.17
N PRO A 72 28.75 -28.76 -2.96
CA PRO A 72 28.34 -30.02 -3.58
C PRO A 72 29.42 -30.58 -4.50
N SER A 73 29.46 -31.91 -4.65
CA SER A 73 30.33 -32.58 -5.63
C SER A 73 29.79 -32.33 -7.04
N GLY A 74 30.65 -32.36 -8.07
CA GLY A 74 30.25 -32.03 -9.44
C GLY A 74 29.02 -32.81 -9.91
N GLY A 75 27.93 -32.09 -10.24
CA GLY A 75 26.66 -32.65 -10.71
C GLY A 75 25.60 -32.91 -9.63
N GLU A 76 25.90 -32.70 -8.34
CA GLU A 76 24.91 -32.83 -7.26
C GLU A 76 24.22 -31.49 -6.96
N ASP A 77 22.91 -31.53 -6.71
CA ASP A 77 22.11 -30.33 -6.34
C ASP A 77 22.35 -29.83 -4.90
N GLY A 78 23.22 -30.46 -4.11
CA GLY A 78 23.49 -30.09 -2.71
C GLY A 78 24.42 -31.07 -1.99
N VAL A 79 24.89 -30.68 -0.81
CA VAL A 79 25.85 -31.48 -0.03
C VAL A 79 25.16 -32.66 0.66
N SER A 80 25.78 -33.85 0.60
CA SER A 80 25.25 -35.05 1.25
C SER A 80 25.05 -34.89 2.77
N ASP A 81 24.13 -35.67 3.35
CA ASP A 81 23.89 -35.64 4.80
C ASP A 81 25.15 -35.96 5.61
N ARG A 82 25.97 -36.89 5.11
CA ARG A 82 27.21 -37.32 5.77
C ARG A 82 28.18 -36.16 5.88
N LEU A 83 28.37 -35.41 4.78
CA LEU A 83 29.24 -34.23 4.76
C LEU A 83 28.65 -33.09 5.59
N THR A 84 27.34 -32.90 5.55
CA THR A 84 26.65 -31.92 6.41
C THR A 84 26.91 -32.22 7.89
N LEU A 85 26.71 -33.47 8.34
CA LEU A 85 26.97 -33.87 9.72
C LEU A 85 28.46 -33.76 10.10
N ALA A 86 29.38 -34.07 9.19
CA ALA A 86 30.81 -33.90 9.42
C ALA A 86 31.21 -32.42 9.58
N PHE A 87 30.56 -31.52 8.84
CA PHE A 87 30.72 -30.07 9.00
C PHE A 87 30.16 -29.57 10.34
N LEU A 88 28.95 -30.01 10.71
CA LEU A 88 28.33 -29.62 11.98
C LEU A 88 29.07 -30.19 13.20
N GLY A 89 29.61 -31.41 13.09
CA GLY A 89 30.46 -32.03 14.10
C GLY A 89 31.91 -31.53 14.11
N ARG A 90 32.25 -30.52 13.29
CA ARG A 90 33.59 -29.93 13.18
C ARG A 90 34.71 -30.92 12.84
N THR A 91 34.36 -32.02 12.18
CA THR A 91 35.35 -32.93 11.54
C THR A 91 35.88 -32.32 10.24
N GLN A 92 35.07 -31.49 9.58
CA GLN A 92 35.48 -30.61 8.49
C GLN A 92 35.96 -29.27 9.03
N LYS A 93 37.00 -28.68 8.40
CA LYS A 93 37.68 -27.46 8.88
C LYS A 93 37.15 -26.18 8.23
N GLU A 94 36.35 -26.34 7.18
CA GLU A 94 35.75 -25.28 6.41
C GLU A 94 34.90 -24.36 7.31
N ARG A 95 34.87 -23.09 6.92
CA ARG A 95 34.10 -22.05 7.59
C ARG A 95 32.65 -22.03 7.10
N PHE A 96 32.44 -22.31 5.82
CA PHE A 96 31.13 -22.29 5.18
C PHE A 96 30.78 -23.65 4.59
N ILE A 97 29.49 -23.98 4.56
CA ILE A 97 28.93 -25.07 3.76
C ILE A 97 27.79 -24.51 2.90
N HIS A 98 27.87 -24.74 1.59
CA HIS A 98 26.87 -24.34 0.59
C HIS A 98 25.87 -25.48 0.37
N GLN A 99 24.57 -25.18 0.37
CA GLN A 99 23.49 -26.17 0.11
C GLN A 99 23.53 -27.38 1.08
N ALA A 100 23.69 -27.12 2.38
CA ALA A 100 23.69 -28.14 3.43
C ALA A 100 22.35 -28.90 3.52
N SER A 101 22.36 -30.20 3.83
CA SER A 101 21.13 -30.98 3.96
C SER A 101 20.56 -30.91 5.37
N LEU A 102 19.53 -30.07 5.58
CA LEU A 102 18.80 -29.97 6.84
C LEU A 102 17.56 -30.86 6.82
N LYS A 103 17.42 -31.75 7.80
CA LYS A 103 16.35 -32.74 7.87
C LYS A 103 15.42 -32.52 9.05
N GLU A 104 14.19 -32.99 8.90
CA GLU A 104 13.26 -33.10 10.01
C GLU A 104 13.81 -34.04 11.09
N THR A 105 13.77 -33.62 12.35
CA THR A 105 14.15 -34.44 13.51
C THR A 105 12.96 -34.66 14.44
N PRO A 106 12.99 -35.71 15.30
CA PRO A 106 11.96 -35.91 16.33
C PRO A 106 11.75 -34.67 17.21
N ARG A 107 12.83 -34.00 17.60
CA ARG A 107 12.78 -32.75 18.36
C ARG A 107 12.16 -31.59 17.61
N LEU A 108 12.44 -31.43 16.31
CA LEU A 108 11.77 -30.41 15.48
C LEU A 108 10.27 -30.70 15.38
N ARG A 109 9.90 -31.96 15.12
CA ARG A 109 8.51 -32.41 15.06
C ARG A 109 7.75 -32.10 16.36
N ALA A 110 8.37 -32.39 17.51
CA ALA A 110 7.80 -32.07 18.82
C ALA A 110 7.67 -30.56 19.04
N LEU A 111 8.70 -29.78 18.70
CA LEU A 111 8.67 -28.31 18.81
C LEU A 111 7.54 -27.69 17.99
N LEU A 112 7.36 -28.16 16.76
CA LEU A 112 6.36 -27.64 15.82
C LEU A 112 4.96 -28.25 16.01
N ASN A 113 4.82 -29.29 16.86
CA ASN A 113 3.59 -30.05 17.07
C ASN A 113 3.01 -30.61 15.76
N LEU A 114 3.85 -31.24 14.92
CA LEU A 114 3.42 -31.71 13.61
C LEU A 114 2.60 -33.01 13.71
N PRO A 115 1.42 -33.07 13.07
CA PRO A 115 0.65 -34.30 12.92
C PRO A 115 1.38 -35.38 12.10
N PRO A 116 1.03 -36.67 12.26
CA PRO A 116 1.66 -37.77 11.51
C PRO A 116 1.57 -37.64 9.99
N GLU A 117 0.49 -37.05 9.48
CA GLU A 117 0.24 -36.90 8.03
C GLU A 117 1.03 -35.75 7.39
N ILE A 118 1.75 -34.97 8.22
CA ILE A 118 2.53 -33.82 7.79
C ILE A 118 4.01 -34.13 8.01
N SER A 119 4.80 -33.91 6.98
CA SER A 119 6.25 -34.02 7.02
C SER A 119 6.90 -32.75 6.51
N ILE A 120 8.14 -32.53 6.94
CA ILE A 120 9.00 -31.48 6.40
C ILE A 120 10.01 -32.15 5.48
N ARG A 121 10.02 -31.74 4.21
CA ARG A 121 11.02 -32.21 3.25
C ARG A 121 12.41 -31.68 3.65
N PRO A 122 13.50 -32.43 3.34
CA PRO A 122 14.85 -31.93 3.50
C PRO A 122 15.00 -30.55 2.86
N ALA A 123 15.62 -29.65 3.60
CA ALA A 123 15.75 -28.26 3.23
C ALA A 123 17.22 -27.93 3.00
N ARG A 124 17.49 -27.03 2.06
CA ARG A 124 18.85 -26.63 1.67
C ARG A 124 18.97 -25.11 1.82
N PRO A 125 19.52 -24.62 2.94
CA PRO A 125 19.91 -23.21 3.02
C PRO A 125 21.05 -22.95 2.04
N ASP A 126 21.11 -21.73 1.52
CA ASP A 126 22.15 -21.32 0.58
C ASP A 126 23.51 -21.50 1.28
N LEU A 127 23.71 -20.92 2.47
CA LEU A 127 24.96 -21.05 3.22
C LEU A 127 24.72 -21.27 4.73
N VAL A 128 25.59 -22.07 5.34
CA VAL A 128 25.76 -22.13 6.80
C VAL A 128 27.20 -21.76 7.13
N GLU A 129 27.39 -20.75 7.96
CA GLU A 129 28.70 -20.37 8.49
C GLU A 129 28.91 -20.99 9.87
N PHE A 130 30.12 -21.46 10.11
CA PHE A 130 30.66 -21.74 11.43
C PHE A 130 31.62 -20.63 11.86
N SER A 131 31.47 -20.16 13.09
CA SER A 131 32.39 -19.21 13.72
C SER A 131 32.58 -19.54 15.20
N THR A 132 33.60 -18.95 15.82
CA THR A 132 33.87 -19.10 17.27
C THR A 132 33.96 -17.75 17.97
N PRO A 133 32.89 -16.92 17.95
CA PRO A 133 32.86 -15.68 18.73
C PRO A 133 33.08 -16.02 20.21
N ASP A 134 34.02 -15.32 20.85
CA ASP A 134 34.39 -15.53 22.26
C ASP A 134 34.73 -16.99 22.63
N GLY A 135 35.26 -17.75 21.66
CA GLY A 135 35.63 -19.16 21.83
C GLY A 135 34.44 -20.13 21.85
N ARG A 136 33.21 -19.66 21.59
CA ARG A 136 32.00 -20.50 21.56
C ARG A 136 31.65 -20.95 20.14
N PRO A 137 31.57 -22.26 19.86
CA PRO A 137 31.18 -22.77 18.55
C PRO A 137 29.77 -22.26 18.18
N THR A 138 29.66 -21.46 17.11
CA THR A 138 28.43 -20.78 16.72
C THR A 138 28.14 -21.05 15.23
N PHE A 139 26.88 -21.34 14.91
CA PHE A 139 26.40 -21.54 13.56
C PHE A 139 25.41 -20.46 13.15
N SER A 140 25.55 -19.98 11.92
CA SER A 140 24.72 -18.91 11.36
C SER A 140 24.20 -19.29 9.98
N ILE A 141 22.89 -19.17 9.77
CA ILE A 141 22.29 -19.32 8.44
C ILE A 141 22.46 -18.02 7.65
N ILE A 142 22.89 -18.16 6.40
CA ILE A 142 22.97 -17.08 5.42
C ILE A 142 22.11 -17.48 4.21
N ASP A 143 21.22 -16.58 3.81
CA ASP A 143 20.38 -16.72 2.62
C ASP A 143 20.82 -15.67 1.59
N VAL A 144 21.14 -16.09 0.36
CA VAL A 144 21.60 -15.20 -0.71
C VAL A 144 20.39 -14.81 -1.54
N LYS A 145 20.17 -13.51 -1.72
CA LYS A 145 18.99 -13.00 -2.41
C LYS A 145 19.34 -11.91 -3.39
N ALA A 146 18.93 -12.14 -4.63
CA ALA A 146 19.15 -11.27 -5.76
C ALA A 146 18.16 -10.09 -5.72
N THR A 147 18.31 -9.25 -4.71
CA THR A 147 17.47 -8.08 -4.40
C THR A 147 18.33 -7.09 -3.66
N GLN A 148 18.00 -5.79 -3.64
CA GLN A 148 18.73 -4.83 -2.78
C GLN A 148 18.23 -4.79 -1.34
N VAL A 149 16.98 -5.22 -1.07
CA VAL A 149 16.38 -5.11 0.26
C VAL A 149 15.77 -6.45 0.69
N SER A 150 16.12 -6.91 1.89
CA SER A 150 15.51 -8.10 2.46
C SER A 150 14.12 -7.83 3.05
N THR A 151 13.18 -8.74 2.79
CA THR A 151 11.80 -8.65 3.26
C THR A 151 11.53 -9.62 4.41
N VAL A 152 10.38 -9.46 5.07
CA VAL A 152 9.93 -10.33 6.18
C VAL A 152 9.90 -11.81 5.79
N PHE A 153 9.53 -12.15 4.55
CA PHE A 153 9.44 -13.54 4.12
C PHE A 153 10.81 -14.20 3.88
N HIS A 154 11.84 -13.43 3.50
CA HIS A 154 13.23 -13.92 3.48
C HIS A 154 13.70 -14.24 4.92
N LYS A 155 13.44 -13.33 5.86
CA LYS A 155 13.79 -13.49 7.28
C LYS A 155 13.10 -14.70 7.91
N ALA A 156 11.83 -14.95 7.57
CA ALA A 156 11.09 -16.14 8.02
C ALA A 156 11.68 -17.45 7.48
N GLN A 157 12.19 -17.47 6.25
CA GLN A 157 12.86 -18.65 5.67
C GLN A 157 14.17 -18.97 6.40
N VAL A 158 15.00 -17.96 6.65
CA VAL A 158 16.24 -18.08 7.45
C VAL A 158 15.94 -18.57 8.87
N ALA A 159 14.89 -18.03 9.50
CA ALA A 159 14.46 -18.48 10.83
C ALA A 159 13.99 -19.95 10.83
N PHE A 160 13.30 -20.39 9.77
CA PHE A 160 12.92 -21.78 9.61
C PHE A 160 14.15 -22.70 9.48
N TYR A 161 15.15 -22.34 8.66
CA TYR A 161 16.41 -23.08 8.59
C TYR A 161 17.15 -23.11 9.93
N SER A 162 17.14 -21.99 10.66
CA SER A 162 17.76 -21.90 12.00
C SER A 162 17.10 -22.85 13.00
N LEU A 163 15.77 -22.98 12.95
CA LEU A 163 15.02 -23.95 13.75
C LEU A 163 15.40 -25.40 13.42
N MET A 164 15.47 -25.73 12.13
CA MET A 164 15.87 -27.07 11.67
C MET A 164 17.29 -27.41 12.14
N LEU A 165 18.24 -26.51 11.91
CA LEU A 165 19.63 -26.70 12.28
C LEU A 165 19.81 -26.81 13.80
N ARG A 166 19.18 -25.94 14.59
CA ARG A 166 19.20 -26.02 16.06
C ARG A 166 18.73 -27.38 16.57
N CYS A 167 17.62 -27.88 16.02
CA CYS A 167 17.08 -29.17 16.44
C CYS A 167 18.00 -30.32 16.01
N MET A 168 18.67 -30.23 14.86
CA MET A 168 19.67 -31.23 14.43
C MET A 168 20.90 -31.27 15.35
N LEU A 169 21.46 -30.11 15.71
CA LEU A 169 22.59 -30.02 16.64
C LEU A 169 22.23 -30.66 17.99
N GLN A 170 21.06 -30.30 18.53
CA GLN A 170 20.59 -30.79 19.83
C GLN A 170 20.25 -32.28 19.82
N GLU A 171 19.60 -32.80 18.77
CA GLU A 171 19.25 -34.23 18.65
C GLU A 171 20.50 -35.11 18.57
N ARG A 172 21.55 -34.63 17.92
CA ARG A 172 22.80 -35.36 17.69
C ARG A 172 23.85 -35.12 18.77
N GLY A 173 23.56 -34.29 19.78
CA GLY A 173 24.50 -33.93 20.84
C GLY A 173 25.75 -33.21 20.32
N LEU A 174 25.65 -32.50 19.19
CA LEU A 174 26.78 -31.77 18.60
C LEU A 174 27.03 -30.47 19.38
N SER A 175 28.31 -30.15 19.60
CA SER A 175 28.71 -28.92 20.26
C SER A 175 28.45 -27.70 19.38
N GLY A 176 27.82 -26.69 19.96
CA GLY A 176 27.66 -25.37 19.36
C GLY A 176 26.24 -24.84 19.46
N GLU A 177 26.12 -23.53 19.26
CA GLU A 177 24.87 -22.80 19.38
C GLU A 177 24.50 -22.12 18.07
N MET A 178 23.22 -21.82 17.89
CA MET A 178 22.80 -20.95 16.79
C MET A 178 23.10 -19.49 17.16
N SER A 179 23.57 -18.72 16.19
CA SER A 179 23.63 -17.26 16.31
C SER A 179 22.25 -16.69 16.66
N LEU A 180 22.24 -15.61 17.44
CA LEU A 180 21.04 -14.84 17.73
C LEU A 180 20.55 -14.04 16.51
N GLU A 181 21.43 -13.87 15.53
CA GLU A 181 21.19 -13.16 14.29
C GLU A 181 21.15 -14.11 13.09
N GLY A 182 20.18 -13.88 12.21
CA GLY A 182 20.17 -14.43 10.87
C GLY A 182 20.80 -13.44 9.89
N ARG A 183 21.29 -13.93 8.76
CA ARG A 183 21.90 -13.07 7.73
C ARG A 183 21.31 -13.30 6.37
N ILE A 184 21.19 -12.21 5.62
CA ILE A 184 20.82 -12.22 4.22
C ILE A 184 21.90 -11.46 3.46
N TRP A 185 22.46 -12.09 2.44
CA TRP A 185 23.39 -11.46 1.52
C TRP A 185 22.62 -11.01 0.28
N HIS A 186 22.71 -9.73 -0.03
CA HIS A 186 21.86 -9.11 -1.03
C HIS A 186 22.69 -8.30 -2.03
N MET A 187 22.10 -7.93 -3.16
CA MET A 187 22.80 -7.11 -4.14
C MET A 187 23.19 -5.76 -3.52
N PRO A 188 24.37 -5.23 -3.83
CA PRO A 188 24.71 -3.87 -3.44
C PRO A 188 23.80 -2.86 -4.16
N PRO A 189 23.67 -1.64 -3.60
CA PRO A 189 23.25 -0.48 -4.38
C PRO A 189 24.12 -0.29 -5.62
N ALA A 190 23.53 0.27 -6.69
CA ALA A 190 24.27 0.56 -7.92
C ALA A 190 25.52 1.43 -7.64
N GLY A 191 26.65 1.06 -8.25
CA GLY A 191 27.91 1.81 -8.13
C GLY A 191 28.87 1.34 -7.02
N GLN A 192 28.52 0.35 -6.21
CA GLN A 192 29.48 -0.28 -5.28
C GLN A 192 30.29 -1.40 -5.96
N ALA A 193 31.54 -1.58 -5.53
CA ALA A 193 32.47 -2.55 -6.10
C ALA A 193 32.25 -3.99 -5.59
N ASP A 194 31.68 -4.16 -4.41
CA ASP A 194 31.42 -5.48 -3.83
C ASP A 194 30.26 -6.19 -4.52
N LEU A 195 30.37 -7.51 -4.71
CA LEU A 195 29.33 -8.31 -5.35
C LEU A 195 28.08 -8.49 -4.47
N TRP A 196 28.20 -8.37 -3.14
CA TRP A 196 27.07 -8.45 -2.20
C TRP A 196 27.29 -7.59 -0.95
N VAL A 197 26.19 -7.27 -0.28
CA VAL A 197 26.15 -6.61 1.04
C VAL A 197 25.51 -7.57 2.05
N GLU A 198 26.07 -7.60 3.27
CA GLU A 198 25.56 -8.41 4.37
C GLU A 198 24.56 -7.62 5.22
N GLN A 199 23.37 -8.21 5.42
CA GLN A 199 22.37 -7.69 6.34
C GLN A 199 22.07 -8.70 7.44
N ALA A 200 22.44 -8.36 8.68
CA ALA A 200 22.06 -9.10 9.87
C ALA A 200 20.68 -8.68 10.39
N PHE A 201 19.98 -9.60 11.06
CA PHE A 201 18.71 -9.31 11.71
C PHE A 201 18.46 -10.26 12.91
N PRO A 202 17.68 -9.83 13.92
CA PRO A 202 17.39 -10.68 15.09
C PRO A 202 16.47 -11.86 14.69
N ALA A 203 16.98 -13.09 14.74
CA ALA A 203 16.28 -14.27 14.23
C ALA A 203 15.12 -14.73 15.13
N ARG A 204 15.25 -14.58 16.46
CA ARG A 204 14.29 -15.12 17.45
C ARG A 204 12.84 -14.67 17.24
N GLY A 205 12.62 -13.40 16.86
CA GLY A 205 11.27 -12.89 16.59
C GLY A 205 10.60 -13.61 15.43
N TYR A 206 11.37 -13.93 14.39
CA TYR A 206 10.87 -14.66 13.21
C TYR A 206 10.67 -16.15 13.49
N GLU A 207 11.48 -16.76 14.35
CA GLU A 207 11.26 -18.15 14.79
C GLU A 207 9.89 -18.32 15.44
N ALA A 208 9.46 -17.37 16.28
CA ALA A 208 8.15 -17.41 16.93
C ALA A 208 7.00 -17.41 15.89
N PHE A 209 7.11 -16.59 14.84
CA PHE A 209 6.12 -16.58 13.75
C PHE A 209 6.08 -17.89 12.97
N VAL A 210 7.25 -18.50 12.71
CA VAL A 210 7.33 -19.80 12.03
C VAL A 210 6.72 -20.90 12.89
N ILE A 211 7.01 -20.93 14.19
CA ILE A 211 6.41 -21.88 15.13
C ILE A 211 4.89 -21.71 15.17
N ASP A 212 4.38 -20.48 15.26
CA ASP A 212 2.93 -20.21 15.25
C ASP A 212 2.26 -20.67 13.95
N PHE A 213 2.91 -20.43 12.81
CA PHE A 213 2.44 -20.93 11.51
C PHE A 213 2.27 -22.46 11.51
N PHE A 214 3.29 -23.21 11.95
CA PHE A 214 3.20 -24.67 12.02
C PHE A 214 2.21 -25.18 13.07
N ARG A 215 2.05 -24.48 14.20
CA ARG A 215 1.13 -24.91 15.27
C ARG A 215 -0.33 -24.56 15.00
N ARG A 216 -0.63 -23.46 14.30
CA ARG A 216 -2.00 -22.96 14.12
C ARG A 216 -2.52 -23.08 12.69
N THR A 217 -1.67 -22.86 11.70
CA THR A 217 -2.10 -22.82 10.29
C THR A 217 -2.02 -24.19 9.65
N VAL A 218 -0.84 -24.83 9.72
CA VAL A 218 -0.58 -26.10 9.02
C VAL A 218 -1.57 -27.22 9.39
N PRO A 219 -1.97 -27.41 10.66
CA PRO A 219 -2.95 -28.46 11.02
C PRO A 219 -4.31 -28.25 10.37
N ARG A 220 -4.76 -26.99 10.19
CA ARG A 220 -6.05 -26.66 9.55
C ARG A 220 -6.07 -27.00 8.07
N LEU A 221 -4.90 -27.02 7.41
CA LEU A 221 -4.79 -27.38 5.99
C LEU A 221 -5.15 -28.84 5.73
N ARG A 222 -4.97 -29.71 6.74
CA ARG A 222 -5.31 -31.14 6.64
C ARG A 222 -6.82 -31.38 6.45
N GLU A 223 -7.64 -30.46 6.95
CA GLU A 223 -9.10 -30.51 6.88
C GLU A 223 -9.63 -30.09 5.50
N ARG A 224 -8.77 -29.59 4.61
CA ARG A 224 -9.13 -29.18 3.25
C ARG A 224 -9.20 -30.40 2.33
N HIS A 225 -10.19 -30.40 1.44
CA HIS A 225 -10.33 -31.39 0.37
C HIS A 225 -9.87 -30.79 -0.95
N VAL A 226 -8.98 -31.49 -1.64
CA VAL A 226 -8.53 -31.16 -3.00
C VAL A 226 -8.57 -32.44 -3.82
N GLU A 227 -9.53 -32.50 -4.73
CA GLU A 227 -9.78 -33.62 -5.64
C GLU A 227 -10.35 -33.09 -6.97
N ARG A 228 -10.54 -33.97 -7.95
CA ARG A 228 -11.09 -33.55 -9.24
C ARG A 228 -12.48 -32.94 -9.07
N GLY A 229 -12.61 -31.66 -9.41
CA GLY A 229 -13.89 -30.93 -9.34
C GLY A 229 -14.22 -30.34 -7.98
N ARG A 230 -13.40 -30.56 -6.94
CA ARG A 230 -13.59 -29.98 -5.61
C ARG A 230 -12.26 -29.51 -5.02
N ASP A 231 -12.21 -28.23 -4.67
CA ASP A 231 -11.08 -27.63 -3.97
C ASP A 231 -11.59 -26.65 -2.91
N ASP A 232 -11.48 -27.07 -1.65
CA ASP A 232 -11.94 -26.31 -0.48
C ASP A 232 -10.86 -25.34 0.05
N THR A 233 -9.70 -25.23 -0.62
CA THR A 233 -8.60 -24.38 -0.15
C THR A 233 -8.92 -22.89 -0.30
N PHE A 234 -8.55 -22.12 0.72
CA PHE A 234 -8.68 -20.67 0.65
C PHE A 234 -7.64 -20.06 -0.30
N PHE A 235 -8.11 -19.17 -1.16
CA PHE A 235 -7.28 -18.32 -2.01
C PHE A 235 -7.89 -16.92 -2.06
N HIS A 236 -7.10 -15.92 -2.45
CA HIS A 236 -7.58 -14.59 -2.78
C HIS A 236 -6.68 -13.99 -3.84
N ILE A 237 -7.27 -13.52 -4.95
CA ILE A 237 -6.51 -12.89 -6.04
C ILE A 237 -6.29 -11.42 -5.68
N TYR A 238 -5.02 -10.99 -5.70
CA TYR A 238 -4.60 -9.63 -5.38
C TYR A 238 -3.24 -9.32 -6.01
N PHE A 239 -2.73 -8.09 -5.86
CA PHE A 239 -1.54 -7.61 -6.57
C PHE A 239 -0.30 -8.50 -6.45
N LYS A 240 -0.03 -9.14 -5.30
CA LYS A 240 1.14 -10.04 -5.19
C LYS A 240 0.98 -11.33 -5.99
N CYS A 241 -0.25 -11.74 -6.34
CA CYS A 241 -0.46 -12.93 -7.13
C CYS A 241 0.07 -12.84 -8.56
N GLU A 242 0.44 -11.65 -9.04
CA GLU A 242 1.06 -11.45 -10.36
C GLU A 242 2.22 -12.42 -10.62
N GLN A 243 3.05 -12.67 -9.61
CA GLN A 243 4.22 -13.57 -9.69
C GLN A 243 3.92 -15.01 -9.25
N CYS A 244 2.65 -15.33 -8.97
CA CYS A 244 2.26 -16.66 -8.54
C CYS A 244 2.06 -17.56 -9.76
N GLU A 245 2.78 -18.68 -9.82
CA GLU A 245 2.62 -19.70 -10.86
C GLU A 245 1.18 -20.24 -10.99
N TYR A 246 0.40 -20.23 -9.90
CA TYR A 246 -0.99 -20.72 -9.89
C TYR A 246 -2.04 -19.64 -10.18
N LEU A 247 -1.62 -18.43 -10.58
CA LEU A 247 -2.54 -17.35 -10.91
C LEU A 247 -3.52 -17.75 -12.03
N PRO A 248 -3.11 -18.36 -13.17
CA PRO A 248 -4.04 -18.77 -14.21
C PRO A 248 -5.14 -19.71 -13.67
N HIS A 249 -4.77 -20.67 -12.83
CA HIS A 249 -5.73 -21.57 -12.20
C HIS A 249 -6.76 -20.82 -11.33
N CYS A 250 -6.32 -19.81 -10.57
CA CYS A 250 -7.20 -19.02 -9.73
C CYS A 250 -8.10 -18.08 -10.54
N GLU A 251 -7.60 -17.52 -11.65
CA GLU A 251 -8.35 -16.62 -12.53
C GLU A 251 -9.56 -17.29 -13.18
N ARG A 252 -9.57 -18.62 -13.34
CA ARG A 252 -10.77 -19.37 -13.77
C ARG A 252 -11.98 -19.13 -12.87
N ALA A 253 -11.76 -18.80 -11.59
CA ALA A 253 -12.83 -18.47 -10.66
C ALA A 253 -13.49 -17.10 -10.94
N ILE A 254 -12.86 -16.24 -11.75
CA ILE A 254 -13.31 -14.88 -12.09
C ILE A 254 -13.31 -14.63 -13.61
N SER A 255 -13.21 -15.70 -14.40
CA SER A 255 -13.11 -15.65 -15.86
C SER A 255 -14.42 -15.23 -16.52
N ASP A 256 -14.33 -14.45 -17.60
CA ASP A 256 -15.48 -14.04 -18.41
C ASP A 256 -16.18 -15.21 -19.12
N ALA A 257 -15.58 -16.40 -19.14
CA ALA A 257 -16.24 -17.64 -19.56
C ALA A 257 -17.38 -18.08 -18.60
N ARG A 258 -17.48 -17.44 -17.42
CA ARG A 258 -18.53 -17.70 -16.42
C ARG A 258 -19.41 -16.45 -16.26
N PRO A 259 -20.70 -16.61 -15.91
CA PRO A 259 -21.54 -15.48 -15.56
C PRO A 259 -20.94 -14.66 -14.41
N SER A 260 -21.03 -13.32 -14.51
CA SER A 260 -20.45 -12.39 -13.53
C SER A 260 -20.93 -12.65 -12.10
N GLU A 261 -22.19 -13.05 -11.94
CA GLU A 261 -22.80 -13.41 -10.66
C GLU A 261 -22.10 -14.59 -9.97
N GLN A 262 -21.50 -15.50 -10.73
CA GLN A 262 -20.83 -16.70 -10.21
C GLN A 262 -19.34 -16.51 -9.98
N TRP A 263 -18.78 -15.35 -10.31
CA TRP A 263 -17.38 -15.06 -10.04
C TRP A 263 -17.10 -15.11 -8.54
N ASP A 264 -15.95 -15.62 -8.15
CA ASP A 264 -15.48 -15.59 -6.77
C ASP A 264 -15.34 -14.13 -6.29
N THR A 265 -15.64 -13.87 -5.01
CA THR A 265 -15.55 -12.55 -4.38
C THR A 265 -14.19 -11.86 -4.53
N SER A 266 -13.11 -12.58 -4.82
CA SER A 266 -11.80 -11.98 -5.14
C SER A 266 -11.83 -11.09 -6.38
N ALA A 267 -12.83 -11.23 -7.26
CA ALA A 267 -13.03 -10.30 -8.36
C ALA A 267 -13.31 -8.87 -7.88
N VAL A 268 -13.82 -8.69 -6.65
CA VAL A 268 -14.22 -7.37 -6.14
C VAL A 268 -12.99 -6.56 -5.72
N PRO A 269 -12.76 -5.38 -6.33
CA PRO A 269 -11.59 -4.58 -6.03
C PRO A 269 -11.64 -4.00 -4.61
N GLY A 270 -10.47 -3.92 -3.98
CA GLY A 270 -10.30 -3.41 -2.60
C GLY A 270 -10.75 -4.36 -1.49
N LEU A 271 -11.10 -5.60 -1.81
CA LEU A 271 -11.33 -6.66 -0.83
C LEU A 271 -9.99 -7.11 -0.22
N SER A 272 -9.92 -7.27 1.10
CA SER A 272 -8.75 -7.82 1.79
C SER A 272 -8.87 -9.34 1.99
N HIS A 273 -7.75 -10.00 2.32
CA HIS A 273 -7.74 -11.44 2.66
C HIS A 273 -8.70 -11.76 3.82
N GLU A 274 -8.66 -10.93 4.85
CA GLU A 274 -9.47 -11.06 6.07
C GLU A 274 -10.94 -10.80 5.77
N SER A 275 -11.22 -9.80 4.93
CA SER A 275 -12.57 -9.48 4.49
C SER A 275 -13.17 -10.62 3.65
N LYS A 276 -12.39 -11.21 2.74
CA LYS A 276 -12.81 -12.41 2.00
C LYS A 276 -13.10 -13.58 2.94
N ARG A 277 -12.21 -13.87 3.89
CA ARG A 277 -12.44 -14.93 4.89
C ARG A 277 -13.72 -14.70 5.69
N ALA A 278 -13.98 -13.46 6.12
CA ALA A 278 -15.20 -13.11 6.83
C ALA A 278 -16.45 -13.31 5.94
N LEU A 279 -16.41 -12.90 4.67
CA LEU A 279 -17.49 -13.15 3.72
C LEU A 279 -17.76 -14.66 3.53
N LEU A 280 -16.71 -15.47 3.40
CA LEU A 280 -16.86 -16.94 3.28
C LEU A 280 -17.53 -17.56 4.50
N ASN A 281 -17.18 -17.09 5.72
CA ASN A 281 -17.83 -17.53 6.96
C ASN A 281 -19.31 -17.12 7.02
N LEU A 282 -19.68 -16.02 6.37
CA LEU A 282 -21.07 -15.57 6.19
C LEU A 282 -21.79 -16.29 5.04
N GLY A 283 -21.14 -17.25 4.35
CA GLY A 283 -21.70 -17.94 3.19
C GLY A 283 -21.67 -17.13 1.89
N VAL A 284 -21.08 -15.94 1.88
CA VAL A 284 -20.93 -15.09 0.70
C VAL A 284 -19.64 -15.48 -0.04
N ARG A 285 -19.80 -16.23 -1.13
CA ARG A 285 -18.68 -16.78 -1.92
C ARG A 285 -18.52 -16.10 -3.27
N THR A 286 -19.62 -15.59 -3.83
CA THR A 286 -19.67 -15.06 -5.18
C THR A 286 -19.97 -13.56 -5.24
N VAL A 287 -19.65 -12.93 -6.37
CA VAL A 287 -19.98 -11.54 -6.69
C VAL A 287 -21.48 -11.31 -6.62
N GLY A 288 -22.30 -12.21 -7.17
CA GLY A 288 -23.77 -12.08 -7.13
C GLY A 288 -24.33 -12.11 -5.70
N GLN A 289 -23.80 -12.98 -4.85
CA GLN A 289 -24.18 -13.02 -3.42
C GLN A 289 -23.77 -11.74 -2.69
N LEU A 290 -22.57 -11.21 -2.96
CA LEU A 290 -22.11 -9.96 -2.35
C LEU A 290 -22.91 -8.74 -2.85
N ALA A 291 -23.22 -8.67 -4.14
CA ALA A 291 -24.02 -7.59 -4.74
C ALA A 291 -25.44 -7.51 -4.15
N SER A 292 -25.96 -8.64 -3.67
CA SER A 292 -27.27 -8.76 -3.03
C SER A 292 -27.21 -8.72 -1.50
N ALA A 293 -26.01 -8.65 -0.91
CA ALA A 293 -25.85 -8.63 0.54
C ALA A 293 -26.38 -7.32 1.13
N ARG A 294 -27.17 -7.42 2.19
CA ARG A 294 -27.67 -6.27 2.95
C ARG A 294 -27.05 -6.27 4.35
N ASN A 295 -26.83 -5.07 4.89
CA ASN A 295 -26.44 -4.87 6.29
C ASN A 295 -25.19 -5.67 6.71
N LEU A 296 -24.20 -5.83 5.82
CA LEU A 296 -22.94 -6.51 6.13
C LEU A 296 -22.24 -5.92 7.36
N ALA A 297 -22.30 -4.59 7.53
CA ALA A 297 -21.71 -3.90 8.67
C ALA A 297 -22.40 -4.24 10.00
N ALA A 298 -23.72 -4.46 9.98
CA ALA A 298 -24.53 -4.77 11.16
C ALA A 298 -24.57 -6.28 11.48
N ASN A 299 -24.06 -7.14 10.60
CA ASN A 299 -24.09 -8.58 10.83
C ASN A 299 -23.13 -8.96 11.98
N PRO A 300 -23.60 -9.60 13.07
CA PRO A 300 -22.74 -10.02 14.18
C PRO A 300 -21.61 -10.97 13.73
N GLY A 301 -21.82 -11.72 12.63
CA GLY A 301 -20.82 -12.60 12.03
C GLY A 301 -19.79 -11.91 11.14
N ALA A 302 -19.97 -10.62 10.79
CA ALA A 302 -18.94 -9.82 10.13
C ALA A 302 -17.87 -9.44 11.16
N SER A 303 -16.96 -10.38 11.42
CA SER A 303 -16.00 -10.27 12.53
C SER A 303 -14.83 -9.30 12.28
N THR A 304 -14.70 -8.73 11.08
CA THR A 304 -13.58 -7.86 10.73
C THR A 304 -14.02 -6.40 10.55
N TRP A 305 -13.33 -5.50 11.23
CA TRP A 305 -13.54 -4.05 11.10
C TRP A 305 -13.43 -3.57 9.64
N ALA A 306 -12.48 -4.13 8.88
CA ALA A 306 -12.29 -3.79 7.48
C ALA A 306 -13.53 -4.08 6.60
N LEU A 307 -14.23 -5.19 6.85
CA LEU A 307 -15.46 -5.53 6.14
C LEU A 307 -16.62 -4.62 6.56
N LYS A 308 -16.73 -4.28 7.85
CA LYS A 308 -17.75 -3.35 8.34
C LYS A 308 -17.57 -1.95 7.74
N ALA A 309 -16.36 -1.40 7.84
CA ALA A 309 -16.05 -0.05 7.39
C ALA A 309 -16.16 0.13 5.87
N ARG A 310 -16.02 -0.93 5.06
CA ARG A 310 -16.06 -0.84 3.59
C ARG A 310 -17.23 -1.61 2.95
N GLY A 311 -18.15 -2.11 3.75
CA GLY A 311 -19.19 -3.04 3.30
C GLY A 311 -20.03 -2.48 2.15
N GLN A 312 -20.51 -1.24 2.28
CA GLN A 312 -21.32 -0.58 1.24
C GLN A 312 -20.55 -0.42 -0.08
N VAL A 313 -19.28 0.01 -0.01
CA VAL A 313 -18.42 0.17 -1.20
C VAL A 313 -18.16 -1.18 -1.88
N LEU A 314 -17.92 -2.23 -1.11
CA LEU A 314 -17.70 -3.58 -1.64
C LEU A 314 -18.98 -4.13 -2.31
N VAL A 315 -20.15 -3.86 -1.75
CA VAL A 315 -21.45 -4.20 -2.36
C VAL A 315 -21.64 -3.45 -3.68
N ALA A 316 -21.41 -2.14 -3.71
CA ALA A 316 -21.53 -1.34 -4.92
C ALA A 316 -20.56 -1.79 -6.03
N ARG A 317 -19.32 -2.14 -5.67
CA ARG A 317 -18.33 -2.72 -6.60
C ARG A 317 -18.75 -4.10 -7.11
N ALA A 318 -19.35 -4.94 -6.26
CA ALA A 318 -19.91 -6.20 -6.69
C ALA A 318 -21.10 -6.02 -7.65
N GLN A 319 -21.95 -5.01 -7.42
CA GLN A 319 -23.04 -4.64 -8.34
C GLN A 319 -22.50 -4.16 -9.69
N ALA A 320 -21.50 -3.27 -9.69
CA ALA A 320 -20.82 -2.83 -10.91
C ALA A 320 -20.26 -4.01 -11.73
N LEU A 321 -19.63 -4.99 -11.07
CA LEU A 321 -19.14 -6.21 -11.75
C LEU A 321 -20.27 -7.10 -12.27
N ARG A 322 -21.34 -7.27 -11.49
CA ARG A 322 -22.51 -8.08 -11.88
C ARG A 322 -23.16 -7.51 -13.14
N GLU A 323 -23.45 -6.21 -13.11
CA GLU A 323 -24.21 -5.48 -14.13
C GLU A 323 -23.34 -4.97 -15.28
N ARG A 324 -22.00 -5.07 -15.15
CA ARG A 324 -21.02 -4.55 -16.10
C ARG A 324 -21.21 -3.06 -16.38
N ALA A 325 -21.45 -2.29 -15.33
CA ALA A 325 -21.80 -0.88 -15.41
C ALA A 325 -20.95 -0.02 -14.47
N VAL A 326 -20.79 1.24 -14.84
CA VAL A 326 -20.08 2.26 -14.07
C VAL A 326 -21.07 3.00 -13.18
N TYR A 327 -20.80 3.06 -11.88
CA TYR A 327 -21.63 3.75 -10.90
C TYR A 327 -20.85 4.81 -10.15
N ARG A 328 -21.44 6.01 -10.06
CA ARG A 328 -21.01 7.01 -9.09
C ARG A 328 -21.55 6.64 -7.72
N LEU A 329 -20.67 6.54 -6.72
CA LEU A 329 -21.06 6.25 -5.34
C LEU A 329 -21.80 7.46 -4.71
N PRO A 330 -23.08 7.34 -4.32
CA PRO A 330 -23.85 8.48 -3.81
C PRO A 330 -23.30 9.07 -2.51
N GLY A 331 -23.31 10.40 -2.37
CA GLY A 331 -22.90 11.11 -1.14
C GLY A 331 -21.38 11.13 -0.87
N TRP A 332 -20.59 10.40 -1.65
CA TRP A 332 -19.13 10.43 -1.55
C TRP A 332 -18.55 11.71 -2.13
N HIS A 333 -17.58 12.30 -1.45
CA HIS A 333 -16.82 13.47 -1.93
C HIS A 333 -15.33 13.13 -1.90
N SER A 334 -14.48 13.88 -2.60
CA SER A 334 -13.02 13.72 -2.56
C SER A 334 -12.31 15.03 -2.24
N TRP A 335 -11.45 14.97 -1.23
CA TRP A 335 -10.46 16.00 -0.89
C TRP A 335 -9.09 15.72 -1.47
N LEU A 336 -8.98 14.69 -2.31
CA LEU A 336 -7.71 14.33 -2.94
C LEU A 336 -7.49 15.15 -4.21
N MET A 337 -8.55 15.51 -4.95
CA MET A 337 -8.42 16.17 -6.26
C MET A 337 -9.11 17.54 -6.29
N PRO A 338 -8.48 18.57 -6.89
CA PRO A 338 -9.09 19.89 -7.01
C PRO A 338 -10.18 19.92 -8.08
N PRO A 339 -11.24 20.75 -7.92
CA PRO A 339 -12.30 20.90 -8.91
C PRO A 339 -11.92 21.77 -10.12
N ARG A 340 -10.77 22.47 -10.05
CA ARG A 340 -10.23 23.31 -11.12
C ARG A 340 -8.74 23.04 -11.28
N VAL A 341 -8.31 22.86 -12.52
CA VAL A 341 -6.90 22.70 -12.91
C VAL A 341 -6.68 23.47 -14.20
N ASP A 342 -5.87 24.52 -14.13
CA ASP A 342 -5.50 25.32 -15.31
C ASP A 342 -4.22 24.76 -15.97
N VAL A 343 -3.32 24.19 -15.16
CA VAL A 343 -2.09 23.53 -15.63
C VAL A 343 -1.99 22.13 -15.01
N ALA A 344 -2.16 21.10 -15.84
CA ALA A 344 -2.07 19.71 -15.40
C ALA A 344 -0.70 19.12 -15.74
N ILE A 345 -0.08 18.46 -14.77
CA ILE A 345 1.21 17.79 -14.93
C ILE A 345 1.02 16.32 -14.58
N HIS A 346 1.02 15.44 -15.57
CA HIS A 346 0.92 14.00 -15.35
C HIS A 346 2.32 13.42 -15.27
N LEU A 347 2.57 12.54 -14.31
CA LEU A 347 3.83 11.85 -14.10
C LEU A 347 3.60 10.34 -14.12
N VAL A 348 4.51 9.63 -14.78
CA VAL A 348 4.63 8.18 -14.73
C VAL A 348 6.06 7.85 -14.33
N ALA A 349 6.22 7.01 -13.32
CA ALA A 349 7.52 6.52 -12.88
C ALA A 349 7.45 5.01 -12.77
N ASP A 350 8.33 4.29 -13.45
CA ASP A 350 8.45 2.85 -13.37
C ASP A 350 9.78 2.46 -12.73
N ARG A 351 9.71 1.56 -11.75
CA ARG A 351 10.87 1.11 -10.99
C ARG A 351 11.21 -0.34 -11.31
N ASP A 352 12.51 -0.61 -11.32
CA ASP A 352 13.06 -1.94 -11.29
C ASP A 352 12.95 -2.51 -9.86
N PRO A 353 12.12 -3.54 -9.60
CA PRO A 353 11.98 -4.13 -8.26
C PRO A 353 13.22 -4.91 -7.78
N VAL A 354 14.20 -5.14 -8.65
CA VAL A 354 15.44 -5.88 -8.37
C VAL A 354 16.59 -4.91 -8.09
N GLU A 355 16.88 -4.03 -9.06
CA GLU A 355 17.97 -3.04 -8.99
C GLU A 355 17.57 -1.77 -8.22
N GLY A 356 16.29 -1.60 -7.89
CA GLY A 356 15.79 -0.48 -7.09
C GLY A 356 15.71 0.86 -7.82
N ASN A 357 16.44 1.06 -8.92
CA ASN A 357 16.45 2.23 -9.78
C ASN A 357 15.20 2.35 -10.68
N LEU A 358 14.96 3.54 -11.21
CA LEU A 358 13.94 3.77 -12.24
C LEU A 358 14.34 3.13 -13.57
N VAL A 359 13.33 2.74 -14.34
CA VAL A 359 13.43 2.13 -15.68
C VAL A 359 12.79 3.02 -16.73
N ALA A 360 11.74 3.75 -16.36
CA ALA A 360 11.15 4.78 -17.18
C ALA A 360 10.64 5.91 -16.31
N LEU A 361 10.75 7.13 -16.81
CA LEU A 361 10.22 8.34 -16.19
C LEU A 361 9.63 9.20 -17.30
N GLY A 362 8.38 9.62 -17.13
CA GLY A 362 7.70 10.46 -18.10
C GLY A 362 6.88 11.54 -17.45
N CYS A 363 6.79 12.69 -18.12
CA CYS A 363 5.83 13.73 -17.79
C CYS A 363 5.02 14.13 -19.02
N LEU A 364 3.77 14.54 -18.80
CA LEU A 364 2.94 15.20 -19.78
C LEU A 364 2.39 16.48 -19.16
N ILE A 365 2.74 17.60 -19.77
CA ILE A 365 2.28 18.91 -19.32
C ILE A 365 1.17 19.38 -20.26
N VAL A 366 0.03 19.74 -19.67
CA VAL A 366 -1.14 20.22 -20.39
C VAL A 366 -1.50 21.62 -19.90
N ARG A 367 -1.49 22.58 -20.83
CA ARG A 367 -1.83 23.99 -20.58
C ARG A 367 -2.47 24.58 -21.84
N ASP A 368 -3.59 25.28 -21.70
CA ASP A 368 -4.28 25.99 -22.79
C ASP A 368 -4.55 25.10 -24.03
N GLY A 369 -4.81 23.81 -23.80
CA GLY A 369 -5.03 22.82 -24.87
C GLY A 369 -3.75 22.26 -25.52
N HIS A 370 -2.58 22.83 -25.22
CA HIS A 370 -1.29 22.29 -25.64
C HIS A 370 -0.85 21.18 -24.69
N ALA A 371 -0.37 20.07 -25.27
CA ALA A 371 0.05 18.88 -24.56
C ALA A 371 1.44 18.46 -25.06
N GLU A 372 2.43 18.47 -24.17
CA GLU A 372 3.83 18.16 -24.51
C GLU A 372 4.37 17.03 -23.61
N PRO A 373 4.56 15.82 -24.14
CA PRO A 373 5.17 14.72 -23.39
C PRO A 373 6.70 14.81 -23.40
N THR A 374 7.33 14.49 -22.27
CA THR A 374 8.77 14.27 -22.16
C THR A 374 8.98 12.93 -21.45
N VAL A 375 9.68 12.00 -22.11
CA VAL A 375 9.87 10.63 -21.61
C VAL A 375 11.34 10.25 -21.70
N ALA A 376 11.87 9.73 -20.60
CA ALA A 376 13.20 9.15 -20.49
C ALA A 376 13.09 7.66 -20.16
N VAL A 377 13.79 6.82 -20.92
CA VAL A 377 13.88 5.38 -20.71
C VAL A 377 15.29 5.06 -20.20
N ILE A 378 15.37 4.45 -19.03
CA ILE A 378 16.60 4.26 -18.26
C ILE A 378 17.06 2.82 -18.45
N ARG A 379 18.09 2.61 -19.28
CA ARG A 379 18.61 1.27 -19.58
C ARG A 379 19.62 0.80 -18.55
N ARG A 380 20.39 1.71 -17.97
CA ARG A 380 21.36 1.42 -16.91
C ARG A 380 21.13 2.34 -15.71
N GLY A 381 21.58 1.93 -14.52
CA GLY A 381 21.44 2.75 -13.31
C GLY A 381 22.11 4.13 -13.40
N GLU A 382 23.20 4.24 -14.17
CA GLU A 382 23.89 5.51 -14.45
C GLU A 382 23.02 6.53 -15.23
N ASP A 383 22.03 6.06 -15.99
CA ASP A 383 21.13 6.91 -16.78
C ASP A 383 19.98 7.50 -15.94
N GLU A 384 19.80 7.07 -14.69
CA GLU A 384 18.71 7.54 -13.81
C GLU A 384 18.83 9.05 -13.51
N LEU A 385 20.04 9.53 -13.22
CA LEU A 385 20.28 10.95 -12.91
C LEU A 385 20.02 11.87 -14.13
N PRO A 386 20.55 11.61 -15.34
CA PRO A 386 20.19 12.35 -16.54
C PRO A 386 18.67 12.37 -16.80
N ALA A 387 18.00 11.23 -16.64
CA ALA A 387 16.54 11.13 -16.82
C ALA A 387 15.75 11.99 -15.83
N LEU A 388 16.15 12.01 -14.55
CA LEU A 388 15.57 12.90 -13.54
C LEU A 388 15.75 14.35 -13.96
N ARG A 389 16.96 14.77 -14.37
CA ARG A 389 17.24 16.15 -14.78
C ARG A 389 16.42 16.59 -15.98
N GLU A 390 16.24 15.73 -16.97
CA GLU A 390 15.44 16.01 -18.17
C GLU A 390 13.95 16.18 -17.82
N VAL A 391 13.35 15.14 -17.25
CA VAL A 391 11.89 15.10 -17.05
C VAL A 391 11.45 16.03 -15.93
N LEU A 392 12.13 15.97 -14.78
CA LEU A 392 11.79 16.79 -13.62
C LEU A 392 12.24 18.23 -13.76
N GLY A 393 13.31 18.50 -14.53
CA GLY A 393 13.69 19.85 -14.91
C GLY A 393 12.59 20.55 -15.70
N ARG A 394 11.94 19.85 -16.64
CA ARG A 394 10.79 20.38 -17.38
C ARG A 394 9.60 20.71 -16.47
N VAL A 395 9.31 19.85 -15.49
CA VAL A 395 8.26 20.07 -14.49
C VAL A 395 8.53 21.33 -13.66
N ILE A 396 9.77 21.47 -13.14
CA ILE A 396 10.19 22.64 -12.37
C ILE A 396 10.08 23.91 -13.20
N GLN A 397 10.52 23.87 -14.46
CA GLN A 397 10.46 25.02 -15.36
C GLN A 397 9.02 25.54 -15.46
N VAL A 398 8.06 24.67 -15.78
CA VAL A 398 6.65 25.07 -15.92
C VAL A 398 6.05 25.56 -14.61
N LEU A 399 6.34 24.91 -13.48
CA LEU A 399 5.87 25.38 -12.17
C LEU A 399 6.45 26.75 -11.80
N THR A 400 7.68 27.04 -12.23
CA THR A 400 8.33 28.35 -12.04
C THR A 400 7.65 29.43 -12.88
N GLU A 401 7.30 29.12 -14.12
CA GLU A 401 6.52 30.02 -14.99
C GLU A 401 5.14 30.33 -14.39
N VAL A 402 4.46 29.32 -13.84
CA VAL A 402 3.16 29.48 -13.16
C VAL A 402 3.30 30.29 -11.88
N ASP A 403 4.33 30.02 -11.06
CA ASP A 403 4.62 30.80 -9.86
C ASP A 403 4.81 32.28 -10.23
N ALA A 404 5.71 32.57 -11.18
CA ALA A 404 5.99 33.94 -11.61
C ALA A 404 4.75 34.66 -12.13
N TRP A 405 3.89 33.97 -12.90
CA TRP A 405 2.61 34.51 -13.33
C TRP A 405 1.72 34.87 -12.13
N ASN A 406 1.53 33.94 -11.19
CA ASN A 406 0.69 34.13 -10.01
C ASN A 406 1.27 35.15 -9.02
N ALA A 407 2.56 35.46 -9.09
CA ALA A 407 3.18 36.53 -8.29
C ALA A 407 2.64 37.92 -8.66
N GLY A 408 2.36 38.11 -9.96
CA GLY A 408 1.98 39.40 -10.54
C GLY A 408 0.48 39.58 -10.76
N HIS A 409 -0.35 38.62 -10.34
CA HIS A 409 -1.80 38.62 -10.57
C HIS A 409 -2.58 38.38 -9.28
N ASP A 410 -3.79 38.93 -9.23
CA ASP A 410 -4.72 38.69 -8.13
C ASP A 410 -5.16 37.23 -8.06
N GLU A 411 -5.57 36.78 -6.88
CA GLU A 411 -5.96 35.38 -6.62
C GLU A 411 -7.07 34.89 -7.58
N SER A 412 -7.98 35.78 -7.99
CA SER A 412 -9.08 35.45 -8.92
C SER A 412 -8.61 35.11 -10.35
N GLN A 413 -7.46 35.66 -10.77
CA GLN A 413 -6.84 35.45 -12.08
C GLN A 413 -5.71 34.42 -12.03
N GLY A 414 -5.39 33.92 -10.83
CA GLY A 414 -4.31 32.99 -10.62
C GLY A 414 -4.57 31.61 -11.24
N LEU A 415 -3.49 31.01 -11.75
CA LEU A 415 -3.45 29.68 -12.34
C LEU A 415 -3.30 28.59 -11.27
N HIS A 416 -4.09 27.53 -11.39
CA HIS A 416 -4.07 26.37 -10.51
C HIS A 416 -3.29 25.24 -11.19
N ALA A 417 -2.05 25.04 -10.74
CA ALA A 417 -1.23 23.90 -11.15
C ALA A 417 -1.43 22.70 -10.22
N HIS A 418 -1.46 21.50 -10.80
CA HIS A 418 -1.51 20.26 -10.02
C HIS A 418 -0.84 19.09 -10.72
N ILE A 419 -0.19 18.25 -9.92
CA ILE A 419 0.49 17.05 -10.39
C ILE A 419 -0.44 15.84 -10.23
N PHE A 420 -0.44 14.95 -11.21
CA PHE A 420 -1.20 13.71 -11.20
C PHE A 420 -0.26 12.52 -11.40
N LEU A 421 -0.44 11.52 -10.56
CA LEU A 421 0.11 10.17 -10.69
C LEU A 421 -1.06 9.22 -10.91
N TYR A 422 -0.83 8.02 -11.43
CA TYR A 422 -1.90 7.04 -11.47
C TYR A 422 -1.98 6.27 -10.14
N GLU A 423 -0.87 5.69 -9.69
CA GLU A 423 -0.77 4.91 -8.46
C GLU A 423 0.05 5.65 -7.38
N PRO A 424 -0.32 5.54 -6.09
CA PRO A 424 0.44 6.18 -5.01
C PRO A 424 1.92 5.75 -4.96
N SER A 425 2.23 4.51 -5.33
CA SER A 425 3.60 3.98 -5.30
C SER A 425 4.52 4.69 -6.29
N GLU A 426 4.01 5.31 -7.36
CA GLU A 426 4.82 6.08 -8.30
C GLU A 426 5.44 7.30 -7.60
N GLY A 427 4.68 7.92 -6.69
CA GLY A 427 5.19 9.01 -5.85
C GLY A 427 6.30 8.54 -4.91
N SER A 428 6.14 7.37 -4.30
CA SER A 428 7.18 6.76 -3.45
C SER A 428 8.45 6.45 -4.24
N ASP A 429 8.33 5.91 -5.44
CA ASP A 429 9.50 5.62 -6.28
C ASP A 429 10.23 6.90 -6.73
N LEU A 430 9.50 7.99 -6.98
CA LEU A 430 10.10 9.30 -7.24
C LEU A 430 10.85 9.84 -6.02
N GLN A 431 10.28 9.72 -4.82
CA GLN A 431 10.94 10.11 -3.57
C GLN A 431 12.24 9.32 -3.36
N GLU A 432 12.19 7.99 -3.54
CA GLU A 432 13.37 7.13 -3.42
C GLU A 432 14.44 7.45 -4.48
N ALA A 433 14.04 7.73 -5.72
CA ALA A 433 14.97 8.11 -6.78
C ALA A 433 15.64 9.47 -6.49
N LEU A 434 14.88 10.46 -6.00
CA LEU A 434 15.44 11.75 -5.58
C LEU A 434 16.39 11.59 -4.38
N GLY A 435 16.05 10.72 -3.42
CA GLY A 435 16.89 10.41 -2.25
C GLY A 435 18.24 9.82 -2.64
N ARG A 436 18.25 8.85 -3.57
CA ARG A 436 19.48 8.23 -4.09
C ARG A 436 20.47 9.23 -4.67
N HIS A 437 19.97 10.27 -5.35
CA HIS A 437 20.80 11.29 -6.02
C HIS A 437 20.90 12.60 -5.24
N LEU A 438 20.49 12.63 -3.98
CA LEU A 438 20.44 13.85 -3.17
C LEU A 438 21.82 14.47 -2.91
N ALA A 439 22.92 13.72 -3.07
CA ALA A 439 24.27 14.24 -2.95
C ALA A 439 24.72 15.05 -4.19
N ASP A 440 24.06 14.86 -5.34
CA ASP A 440 24.44 15.54 -6.58
C ASP A 440 24.06 17.03 -6.56
N PRO A 441 24.99 17.96 -6.82
CA PRO A 441 24.70 19.40 -6.83
C PRO A 441 23.58 19.82 -7.78
N ALA A 442 23.44 19.16 -8.93
CA ALA A 442 22.39 19.47 -9.90
C ALA A 442 21.00 19.12 -9.36
N ILE A 443 20.88 18.09 -8.52
CA ILE A 443 19.64 17.72 -7.83
C ILE A 443 19.39 18.66 -6.65
N ARG A 444 20.41 18.88 -5.81
CA ARG A 444 20.30 19.75 -4.62
C ARG A 444 19.84 21.15 -4.94
N THR A 445 20.41 21.77 -5.97
CA THR A 445 20.10 23.16 -6.33
C THR A 445 19.03 23.22 -7.41
N GLY A 446 19.11 22.38 -8.44
CA GLY A 446 18.23 22.45 -9.61
C GLY A 446 16.82 21.92 -9.37
N LEU A 447 16.64 20.96 -8.46
CA LEU A 447 15.35 20.32 -8.19
C LEU A 447 14.86 20.55 -6.74
N LEU A 448 15.38 21.56 -6.04
CA LEU A 448 15.06 21.83 -4.63
C LEU A 448 13.55 21.93 -4.37
N HIS A 449 12.79 22.58 -5.25
CA HIS A 449 11.34 22.66 -5.10
C HIS A 449 10.63 21.31 -5.26
N LEU A 450 11.16 20.40 -6.08
CA LEU A 450 10.64 19.03 -6.19
C LEU A 450 11.00 18.20 -4.97
N ILE A 451 12.18 18.38 -4.39
CA ILE A 451 12.52 17.79 -3.09
C ILE A 451 11.52 18.26 -2.02
N ARG A 452 11.09 19.53 -2.03
CA ARG A 452 10.04 19.99 -1.10
C ARG A 452 8.68 19.34 -1.35
N MET A 453 8.29 19.12 -2.61
CA MET A 453 7.00 18.52 -2.97
C MET A 453 6.97 16.98 -2.80
N PHE A 454 8.10 16.32 -3.03
CA PHE A 454 8.31 14.88 -2.92
C PHE A 454 9.54 14.62 -2.03
N PRO A 455 9.46 14.90 -0.72
CA PRO A 455 10.61 14.77 0.17
C PRO A 455 11.04 13.31 0.28
N PRO A 456 12.32 12.99 -0.03
CA PRO A 456 12.92 11.71 0.34
C PRO A 456 12.94 11.51 1.85
N ASP A 457 13.07 10.27 2.31
CA ASP A 457 13.12 9.94 3.75
C ASP A 457 14.35 10.55 4.44
N GLU A 458 15.43 10.84 3.70
CA GLU A 458 16.64 11.48 4.22
C GLU A 458 16.45 12.98 4.53
N VAL A 459 15.38 13.62 4.02
CA VAL A 459 15.10 15.04 4.24
C VAL A 459 14.48 15.24 5.62
N ARG A 460 15.20 15.99 6.46
CA ARG A 460 14.80 16.22 7.86
C ARG A 460 13.68 17.25 7.99
N ALA A 461 13.70 18.33 7.21
CA ALA A 461 12.67 19.37 7.26
C ALA A 461 11.75 19.27 6.04
N VAL A 462 10.56 18.72 6.24
CA VAL A 462 9.51 18.66 5.22
C VAL A 462 8.73 19.97 5.22
N GLU A 463 8.51 20.55 4.04
CA GLU A 463 7.68 21.76 3.89
C GLU A 463 6.21 21.44 4.20
N PRO A 464 5.64 21.95 5.32
CA PRO A 464 4.33 21.54 5.79
C PRO A 464 3.19 21.89 4.83
N GLU A 465 3.32 22.98 4.07
CA GLU A 465 2.27 23.43 3.16
C GLU A 465 1.91 22.40 2.08
N TYR A 466 2.90 21.65 1.58
CA TYR A 466 2.67 20.60 0.57
C TYR A 466 1.95 19.35 1.12
N ARG A 467 1.65 19.31 2.43
CA ARG A 467 0.81 18.27 3.05
C ARG A 467 -0.51 18.84 3.58
N GLY A 468 -0.79 20.10 3.28
CA GLY A 468 -2.02 20.80 3.65
C GLY A 468 -3.05 20.93 2.52
N ILE A 469 -4.21 21.46 2.87
CA ILE A 469 -5.39 21.58 2.00
C ILE A 469 -5.22 22.58 0.84
N HIS A 470 -4.27 23.51 0.94
CA HIS A 470 -4.10 24.58 -0.05
C HIS A 470 -3.07 24.24 -1.12
N HIS A 471 -2.04 23.47 -0.77
CA HIS A 471 -0.87 23.24 -1.61
C HIS A 471 -0.53 21.77 -1.81
N LEU A 472 -1.46 20.83 -1.57
CA LEU A 472 -1.27 19.42 -1.92
C LEU A 472 -0.73 19.29 -3.37
N PRO A 473 0.51 18.80 -3.57
CA PRO A 473 1.20 18.94 -4.85
C PRO A 473 0.69 17.92 -5.85
N ALA A 474 0.47 16.69 -5.42
CA ALA A 474 0.18 15.55 -6.28
C ALA A 474 -1.02 14.72 -5.83
N THR A 475 -1.71 14.11 -6.79
CA THR A 475 -2.85 13.22 -6.57
C THR A 475 -2.71 11.93 -7.36
N ALA A 476 -2.95 10.80 -6.70
CA ALA A 476 -3.08 9.51 -7.38
C ALA A 476 -4.51 9.33 -7.90
N LEU A 477 -4.70 9.35 -9.23
CA LEU A 477 -6.02 9.22 -9.88
C LEU A 477 -6.75 7.92 -9.49
N ARG A 478 -6.01 6.83 -9.30
CA ARG A 478 -6.59 5.56 -8.82
C ARG A 478 -7.30 5.72 -7.47
N SER A 479 -6.73 6.50 -6.55
CA SER A 479 -7.33 6.72 -5.23
C SER A 479 -8.64 7.49 -5.33
N VAL A 480 -8.70 8.49 -6.23
CA VAL A 480 -9.92 9.25 -6.52
C VAL A 480 -11.00 8.34 -7.11
N MET A 481 -10.64 7.49 -8.08
CA MET A 481 -11.57 6.52 -8.67
C MET A 481 -12.07 5.49 -7.64
N GLU A 482 -11.18 4.96 -6.80
CA GLU A 482 -11.55 4.01 -5.74
C GLU A 482 -12.52 4.64 -4.72
N GLN A 483 -12.37 5.94 -4.43
CA GLN A 483 -13.23 6.66 -3.50
C GLN A 483 -14.61 7.02 -4.10
N LEU A 484 -14.67 7.35 -5.38
CA LEU A 484 -15.86 7.94 -6.00
C LEU A 484 -16.66 6.96 -6.86
N TYR A 485 -16.05 5.93 -7.42
CA TYR A 485 -16.70 5.08 -8.42
C TYR A 485 -16.63 3.59 -8.12
N ALA A 486 -17.73 2.90 -8.40
CA ALA A 486 -17.77 1.46 -8.58
C ALA A 486 -17.70 1.15 -10.08
N LEU A 487 -16.67 0.43 -10.51
CA LEU A 487 -16.38 0.13 -11.91
C LEU A 487 -16.41 -1.39 -12.15
N PRO A 488 -16.74 -1.84 -13.37
CA PRO A 488 -16.71 -3.25 -13.74
C PRO A 488 -15.29 -3.78 -14.00
N VAL A 489 -14.35 -3.45 -13.10
CA VAL A 489 -12.94 -3.82 -13.19
C VAL A 489 -12.59 -4.80 -12.08
N LYS A 490 -11.98 -5.94 -12.44
CA LYS A 490 -11.72 -7.05 -11.51
C LYS A 490 -10.46 -6.79 -10.69
N VAL A 491 -10.48 -7.19 -9.42
CA VAL A 491 -9.35 -7.27 -8.46
C VAL A 491 -8.72 -5.93 -8.08
N ALA A 492 -8.34 -5.10 -9.05
CA ALA A 492 -7.71 -3.81 -8.82
C ALA A 492 -8.09 -2.83 -9.94
N TYR A 493 -8.29 -1.56 -9.58
CA TYR A 493 -8.47 -0.49 -10.55
C TYR A 493 -7.11 -0.11 -11.15
N GLU A 494 -6.67 -0.90 -12.12
CA GLU A 494 -5.53 -0.57 -12.98
C GLU A 494 -5.96 0.25 -14.19
N LEU A 495 -5.05 1.05 -14.76
CA LEU A 495 -5.33 2.12 -15.71
C LEU A 495 -6.02 1.61 -16.98
N ALA A 496 -5.59 0.48 -17.54
CA ALA A 496 -6.19 -0.08 -18.74
C ALA A 496 -7.63 -0.54 -18.46
N GLY A 497 -7.86 -1.19 -17.32
CA GLY A 497 -9.17 -1.64 -16.87
C GLY A 497 -10.13 -0.49 -16.61
N VAL A 498 -9.69 0.53 -15.86
CA VAL A 498 -10.48 1.72 -15.56
C VAL A 498 -10.84 2.47 -16.83
N THR A 499 -9.86 2.80 -17.66
CA THR A 499 -10.10 3.63 -18.85
C THR A 499 -10.89 2.88 -19.92
N ARG A 500 -10.73 1.56 -20.04
CA ARG A 500 -11.60 0.73 -20.89
C ARG A 500 -13.05 0.73 -20.40
N ALA A 501 -13.28 0.55 -19.09
CA ALA A 501 -14.62 0.59 -18.54
C ALA A 501 -15.30 1.96 -18.75
N LEU A 502 -14.54 3.04 -18.63
CA LEU A 502 -15.05 4.40 -18.87
C LEU A 502 -15.23 4.74 -20.35
N ALA A 503 -14.49 4.09 -21.26
CA ALA A 503 -14.71 4.25 -22.70
C ALA A 503 -16.09 3.73 -23.15
N GLU A 504 -16.67 2.81 -22.38
CA GLU A 504 -18.03 2.27 -22.57
C GLU A 504 -19.09 3.01 -21.73
N ALA A 505 -18.68 3.96 -20.87
CA ALA A 505 -19.58 4.73 -20.03
C ALA A 505 -20.27 5.87 -20.80
N THR A 506 -21.19 6.57 -20.13
CA THR A 506 -21.85 7.77 -20.65
C THR A 506 -21.64 8.93 -19.66
N PRO A 507 -20.92 10.00 -20.05
CA PRO A 507 -20.20 10.18 -21.32
C PRO A 507 -18.97 9.25 -21.42
N PRO A 508 -18.60 8.83 -22.64
CA PRO A 508 -17.46 7.93 -22.84
C PRO A 508 -16.13 8.66 -22.67
N LEU A 509 -15.15 7.97 -22.10
CA LEU A 509 -13.77 8.43 -22.07
C LEU A 509 -13.11 8.31 -23.45
N THR A 510 -12.46 9.37 -23.91
CA THR A 510 -11.96 9.51 -25.30
C THR A 510 -10.69 8.73 -25.60
N THR A 511 -9.76 8.66 -24.64
CA THR A 511 -8.42 8.08 -24.86
C THR A 511 -8.15 6.93 -23.87
N PRO A 512 -8.72 5.73 -24.08
CA PRO A 512 -8.47 4.60 -23.20
C PRO A 512 -7.06 4.02 -23.40
N TYR A 513 -6.42 3.61 -22.30
CA TYR A 513 -5.13 2.93 -22.35
C TYR A 513 -5.32 1.45 -22.74
N ARG A 514 -4.65 1.05 -23.82
CA ARG A 514 -4.69 -0.32 -24.35
C ARG A 514 -3.25 -0.82 -24.52
N PRO A 515 -2.66 -1.44 -23.48
CA PRO A 515 -1.29 -1.93 -23.56
C PRO A 515 -1.16 -3.03 -24.62
N ALA A 516 0.00 -3.09 -25.28
CA ALA A 516 0.37 -4.25 -26.07
C ALA A 516 0.53 -5.50 -25.17
N PRO A 517 0.40 -6.73 -25.69
CA PRO A 517 0.40 -7.94 -24.87
C PRO A 517 1.59 -8.08 -23.91
N GLY A 518 2.81 -7.69 -24.33
CA GLY A 518 4.01 -7.73 -23.47
C GLY A 518 4.03 -6.67 -22.36
N PHE A 519 3.30 -5.57 -22.55
CA PHE A 519 3.17 -4.46 -21.59
C PHE A 519 1.96 -4.65 -20.65
N GLN A 520 1.11 -5.64 -20.92
CA GLN A 520 -0.03 -5.92 -20.08
C GLN A 520 0.42 -6.46 -18.72
N ARG A 521 0.25 -5.64 -17.69
CA ARG A 521 0.54 -6.01 -16.32
C ARG A 521 -0.75 -6.30 -15.55
N ARG A 522 -0.80 -7.42 -14.83
CA ARG A 522 -1.98 -7.79 -14.04
C ARG A 522 -2.01 -6.99 -12.75
N PHE A 523 -3.15 -6.35 -12.45
CA PHE A 523 -3.45 -5.67 -11.18
C PHE A 523 -2.61 -4.42 -10.85
N SER A 524 -1.79 -3.94 -11.79
CA SER A 524 -0.99 -2.72 -11.68
C SER A 524 -0.84 -2.07 -13.05
N SER A 525 -0.63 -0.76 -13.07
CA SER A 525 -0.49 0.06 -14.28
C SER A 525 0.97 0.38 -14.62
N ARG A 526 1.87 -0.27 -13.90
CA ARG A 526 3.32 -0.16 -14.04
C ARG A 526 3.83 -1.03 -15.17
N LEU A 527 5.05 -0.76 -15.60
CA LEU A 527 5.75 -1.60 -16.56
C LEU A 527 5.82 -3.05 -16.07
N SER A 528 5.58 -3.99 -16.98
CA SER A 528 5.78 -5.41 -16.71
C SER A 528 7.24 -5.68 -16.38
N VAL A 529 7.46 -6.53 -15.38
CA VAL A 529 8.81 -6.90 -14.95
C VAL A 529 9.59 -7.60 -16.06
N ASP A 530 8.93 -8.36 -16.93
CA ASP A 530 9.58 -9.01 -18.07
C ASP A 530 10.10 -7.98 -19.08
N VAL A 531 9.35 -6.90 -19.31
CA VAL A 531 9.79 -5.77 -20.14
C VAL A 531 10.97 -5.04 -19.50
N VAL A 532 10.91 -4.81 -18.18
CA VAL A 532 12.05 -4.23 -17.44
C VAL A 532 13.31 -5.07 -17.65
N ARG A 533 13.22 -6.40 -17.54
CA ARG A 533 14.37 -7.30 -17.68
C ARG A 533 14.91 -7.34 -19.10
N ALA A 534 14.04 -7.48 -20.09
CA ALA A 534 14.45 -7.43 -21.49
C ALA A 534 15.20 -6.12 -21.79
N LEU A 535 14.73 -4.99 -21.26
CA LEU A 535 15.42 -3.71 -21.42
C LEU A 535 16.80 -3.69 -20.74
N ARG A 536 16.93 -4.21 -19.51
CA ARG A 536 18.21 -4.29 -18.77
C ARG A 536 19.22 -5.23 -19.45
N GLN A 537 18.75 -6.29 -20.08
CA GLN A 537 19.57 -7.26 -20.82
C GLN A 537 19.95 -6.77 -22.23
N GLY A 538 19.41 -5.63 -22.68
CA GLY A 538 19.65 -5.10 -24.02
C GLY A 538 18.82 -5.78 -25.12
N GLU A 539 17.85 -6.62 -24.74
CA GLU A 539 16.94 -7.33 -25.65
C GLU A 539 15.64 -6.56 -25.91
N GLY A 540 15.28 -5.60 -25.05
CA GLY A 540 14.05 -4.82 -25.13
C GLY A 540 14.16 -3.53 -25.97
N ASP A 541 13.07 -3.16 -26.65
CA ASP A 541 12.99 -1.91 -27.42
C ASP A 541 12.58 -0.72 -26.53
N ALA A 542 13.50 0.23 -26.32
CA ALA A 542 13.20 1.47 -25.60
C ALA A 542 12.16 2.35 -26.30
N GLY A 543 12.00 2.23 -27.62
CA GLY A 543 10.96 2.92 -28.38
C GLY A 543 9.57 2.44 -28.03
N GLU A 544 9.39 1.13 -27.81
CA GLU A 544 8.13 0.57 -27.32
C GLU A 544 7.83 1.02 -25.89
N VAL A 545 8.82 1.02 -25.01
CA VAL A 545 8.67 1.52 -23.64
C VAL A 545 8.27 2.99 -23.62
N ARG A 546 8.88 3.82 -24.46
CA ARG A 546 8.51 5.24 -24.62
C ARG A 546 7.05 5.39 -25.06
N ARG A 547 6.62 4.68 -26.11
CA ARG A 547 5.23 4.74 -26.61
C ARG A 547 4.22 4.29 -25.55
N ASP A 548 4.56 3.28 -24.75
CA ASP A 548 3.71 2.81 -23.67
C ASP A 548 3.55 3.87 -22.55
N VAL A 549 4.64 4.51 -22.13
CA VAL A 549 4.61 5.61 -21.16
C VAL A 549 3.79 6.79 -21.68
N GLU A 550 3.99 7.19 -22.94
CA GLU A 550 3.22 8.26 -23.59
C GLU A 550 1.71 7.92 -23.63
N ALA A 551 1.36 6.67 -23.93
CA ALA A 551 -0.03 6.21 -23.93
C ALA A 551 -0.65 6.24 -22.52
N ARG A 552 0.10 5.88 -21.48
CA ARG A 552 -0.35 5.98 -20.08
C ARG A 552 -0.57 7.44 -19.67
N LEU A 553 0.36 8.33 -19.99
CA LEU A 553 0.25 9.77 -19.73
C LEU A 553 -0.98 10.38 -20.41
N ALA A 554 -1.23 10.05 -21.69
CA ALA A 554 -2.40 10.53 -22.41
C ALA A 554 -3.72 10.02 -21.82
N ALA A 555 -3.75 8.76 -21.37
CA ALA A 555 -4.92 8.18 -20.72
C ALA A 555 -5.19 8.77 -19.33
N MET A 556 -4.14 9.12 -18.58
CA MET A 556 -4.26 9.86 -17.31
C MET A 556 -4.87 11.25 -17.52
N ASP A 557 -4.46 11.98 -18.56
CA ASP A 557 -5.06 13.28 -18.91
C ASP A 557 -6.54 13.14 -19.28
N ALA A 558 -6.88 12.17 -20.13
CA ALA A 558 -8.27 11.90 -20.48
C ALA A 558 -9.13 11.53 -19.25
N LEU A 559 -8.59 10.72 -18.33
CA LEU A 559 -9.27 10.35 -17.09
C LEU A 559 -9.48 11.56 -16.17
N MET A 560 -8.48 12.41 -16.02
CA MET A 560 -8.55 13.63 -15.22
C MET A 560 -9.61 14.59 -15.77
N ARG A 561 -9.63 14.82 -17.10
CA ARG A 561 -10.64 15.68 -17.75
C ARG A 561 -12.04 15.10 -17.61
N TRP A 562 -12.20 13.79 -17.77
CA TRP A 562 -13.47 13.11 -17.57
C TRP A 562 -13.99 13.32 -16.15
N LEU A 563 -13.14 13.18 -15.13
CA LEU A 563 -13.50 13.44 -13.73
C LEU A 563 -13.92 14.90 -13.49
N LEU A 564 -13.22 15.88 -14.07
CA LEU A 564 -13.57 17.29 -13.97
C LEU A 564 -14.92 17.59 -14.63
N GLN A 565 -15.18 17.00 -15.80
CA GLN A 565 -16.44 17.15 -16.52
C GLN A 565 -17.61 16.57 -15.72
N GLU A 566 -17.48 15.35 -15.21
CA GLU A 566 -18.50 14.71 -14.36
C GLU A 566 -18.74 15.51 -13.08
N ASN A 567 -17.68 16.08 -12.49
CA ASN A 567 -17.81 16.95 -11.32
C ASN A 567 -18.59 18.23 -11.61
N ALA A 568 -18.36 18.84 -12.78
CA ALA A 568 -19.05 20.06 -13.19
C ALA A 568 -20.51 19.79 -13.59
N ALA A 569 -20.79 18.61 -14.16
CA ALA A 569 -22.13 18.19 -14.56
C ALA A 569 -22.99 17.67 -13.40
N ALA A 570 -22.38 17.28 -12.28
CA ALA A 570 -23.09 16.82 -11.10
C ALA A 570 -23.95 17.93 -10.48
N GLY A 571 -25.17 17.60 -10.04
CA GLY A 571 -26.03 18.55 -9.32
C GLY A 571 -25.40 19.06 -8.03
N GLU A 572 -24.49 18.28 -7.45
CA GLU A 572 -23.63 18.68 -6.34
C GLU A 572 -22.17 18.31 -6.67
N PRO A 573 -21.24 19.28 -6.72
CA PRO A 573 -19.83 19.00 -7.00
C PRO A 573 -19.23 18.05 -5.96
N PHE A 574 -18.50 17.03 -6.40
CA PHE A 574 -17.90 16.03 -5.50
C PHE A 574 -16.39 16.18 -5.29
N LEU A 575 -15.70 16.98 -6.11
CA LEU A 575 -14.30 17.34 -5.93
C LEU A 575 -14.21 18.60 -5.06
N ARG A 576 -13.57 18.47 -3.89
CA ARG A 576 -13.65 19.49 -2.82
C ARG A 576 -12.31 20.09 -2.42
N LEU A 577 -11.18 19.65 -2.98
CA LEU A 577 -9.87 20.22 -2.66
C LEU A 577 -9.74 21.66 -3.20
N ARG A 578 -10.02 22.65 -2.34
CA ARG A 578 -9.94 24.07 -2.66
C ARG A 578 -8.50 24.58 -2.55
N LYS A 579 -7.73 24.37 -3.62
CA LYS A 579 -6.40 24.92 -3.77
C LYS A 579 -6.46 26.43 -4.00
N LYS A 580 -5.44 27.13 -3.51
CA LYS A 580 -5.13 28.49 -3.95
C LYS A 580 -4.38 28.44 -5.29
N PRO A 581 -4.29 29.54 -6.04
CA PRO A 581 -3.36 29.66 -7.15
C PRO A 581 -1.96 29.18 -6.74
N PHE A 582 -1.31 28.45 -7.64
CA PHE A 582 -0.05 27.79 -7.33
C PHE A 582 1.04 28.83 -7.04
N ARG A 583 1.69 28.69 -5.89
CA ARG A 583 2.87 29.45 -5.49
C ARG A 583 3.85 28.50 -4.82
N PHE A 584 5.14 28.63 -5.11
CA PHE A 584 6.14 27.85 -4.40
C PHE A 584 6.15 28.21 -2.92
N GLN A 585 6.09 27.17 -2.09
CA GLN A 585 6.26 27.24 -0.65
C GLN A 585 7.71 26.91 -0.32
N ALA A 586 8.35 27.78 0.45
CA ALA A 586 9.74 27.70 0.85
C ALA A 586 9.93 28.33 2.25
N GLN A 587 9.11 27.90 3.21
CA GLN A 587 9.22 28.33 4.61
C GLN A 587 10.47 27.73 5.26
N PHE A 588 10.88 26.54 4.80
CA PHE A 588 12.04 25.81 5.30
C PHE A 588 13.00 25.42 4.17
N ASP A 589 14.29 25.38 4.50
CA ASP A 589 15.29 24.72 3.66
C ASP A 589 15.31 23.21 3.97
N PRO A 590 14.91 22.34 3.04
CA PRO A 590 14.85 20.90 3.30
C PRO A 590 16.23 20.27 3.56
N LEU A 591 17.31 20.91 3.11
CA LEU A 591 18.68 20.37 3.18
C LEU A 591 19.55 21.04 4.26
N ALA A 592 19.19 22.25 4.68
CA ALA A 592 19.98 23.05 5.61
C ALA A 592 19.24 23.49 6.88
N ALA A 593 18.03 22.98 7.15
CA ALA A 593 17.27 23.34 8.35
C ALA A 593 17.98 22.96 9.66
N THR A 594 17.97 23.89 10.61
CA THR A 594 18.39 23.70 12.00
C THR A 594 17.43 22.78 12.75
N ASP A 595 17.85 22.20 13.88
CA ASP A 595 16.98 21.30 14.66
C ASP A 595 15.70 22.00 15.17
N LEU A 596 15.75 23.30 15.48
CA LEU A 596 14.57 24.06 15.88
C LEU A 596 13.59 24.27 14.71
N GLU A 597 14.12 24.52 13.50
CA GLU A 597 13.31 24.62 12.29
C GLU A 597 12.70 23.27 11.91
N VAL A 598 13.45 22.17 12.08
CA VAL A 598 12.94 20.80 11.90
C VAL A 598 11.76 20.56 12.85
N LEU A 599 11.90 20.87 14.15
CA LEU A 599 10.80 20.72 15.11
C LEU A 599 9.59 21.59 14.74
N MET A 600 9.83 22.84 14.33
CA MET A 600 8.77 23.75 13.90
C MET A 600 8.02 23.21 12.66
N ALA A 601 8.76 22.67 11.68
CA ALA A 601 8.19 22.05 10.50
C ALA A 601 7.35 20.83 10.85
N HIS A 602 7.81 19.96 11.77
CA HIS A 602 7.05 18.78 12.21
C HIS A 602 5.73 19.15 12.88
N GLU A 603 5.72 20.08 13.83
CA GLU A 603 4.49 20.56 14.49
C GLU A 603 3.48 21.12 13.47
N MET A 604 3.97 21.89 12.52
CA MET A 604 3.18 22.48 11.43
C MET A 604 2.66 21.43 10.44
N LEU A 605 3.45 20.38 10.19
CA LEU A 605 3.13 19.27 9.31
C LEU A 605 2.06 18.37 9.92
N GLU A 606 2.22 17.97 11.18
CA GLU A 606 1.25 17.15 11.90
C GLU A 606 -0.12 17.81 11.92
N ASN A 607 -0.17 19.12 12.20
CA ASN A 607 -1.41 19.90 12.20
C ASN A 607 -2.11 19.94 10.82
N ARG A 608 -1.36 20.23 9.75
CA ARG A 608 -1.89 20.30 8.37
C ARG A 608 -2.35 18.93 7.87
N ALA A 609 -1.56 17.88 8.15
CA ALA A 609 -1.88 16.51 7.79
C ALA A 609 -3.12 16.01 8.56
N ALA A 610 -3.26 16.35 9.84
CA ALA A 610 -4.44 16.02 10.65
C ALA A 610 -5.72 16.71 10.12
N LEU A 611 -5.64 17.98 9.71
CA LEU A 611 -6.75 18.68 9.08
C LEU A 611 -7.18 18.01 7.76
N LEU A 612 -6.23 17.72 6.87
CA LEU A 612 -6.51 17.05 5.59
C LEU A 612 -7.08 15.63 5.82
N GLY A 613 -6.54 14.89 6.79
CA GLY A 613 -7.05 13.58 7.20
C GLY A 613 -8.49 13.66 7.70
N THR A 614 -8.80 14.66 8.52
CA THR A 614 -10.17 14.89 9.02
C THR A 614 -11.13 15.20 7.87
N LEU A 615 -10.76 16.09 6.94
CA LEU A 615 -11.59 16.40 5.78
C LEU A 615 -11.80 15.19 4.87
N THR A 616 -10.79 14.35 4.72
CA THR A 616 -10.89 13.09 3.96
C THR A 616 -11.89 12.13 4.60
N GLU A 617 -11.92 12.03 5.94
CA GLU A 617 -12.93 11.22 6.63
C GLU A 617 -14.32 11.84 6.56
N LEU A 618 -14.45 13.16 6.70
CA LEU A 618 -15.71 13.88 6.55
C LEU A 618 -16.27 13.81 5.12
N ALA A 619 -15.42 13.56 4.11
CA ALA A 619 -15.85 13.42 2.72
C ALA A 619 -16.68 12.15 2.45
N ARG A 620 -16.65 11.20 3.38
CA ARG A 620 -17.41 9.94 3.30
C ARG A 620 -18.89 10.18 3.65
N PRO A 621 -19.82 9.35 3.14
CA PRO A 621 -21.22 9.38 3.56
C PRO A 621 -21.38 9.09 5.06
N ALA A 622 -22.44 9.62 5.66
CA ALA A 622 -22.68 9.51 7.10
C ALA A 622 -22.71 8.06 7.62
N ASP A 623 -23.26 7.12 6.84
CA ASP A 623 -23.26 5.70 7.21
C ASP A 623 -21.85 5.13 7.40
N GLU A 624 -20.91 5.46 6.50
CA GLU A 624 -19.54 4.97 6.63
C GLU A 624 -18.80 5.68 7.76
N ARG A 625 -19.05 6.98 7.98
CA ARG A 625 -18.51 7.71 9.13
C ARG A 625 -19.00 7.10 10.44
N ARG A 626 -20.28 6.72 10.53
CA ARG A 626 -20.89 6.01 11.67
C ARG A 626 -20.26 4.63 11.86
N ASP A 627 -20.15 3.82 10.80
CA ASP A 627 -19.61 2.45 10.87
C ASP A 627 -18.09 2.44 11.21
N ARG A 628 -17.43 3.58 11.07
CA ARG A 628 -16.06 3.86 11.53
C ARG A 628 -15.98 4.49 12.92
N PHE A 629 -17.13 4.64 13.59
CA PHE A 629 -17.28 5.25 14.91
C PHE A 629 -16.89 6.73 14.98
N ARG A 630 -16.93 7.45 13.84
CA ARG A 630 -16.55 8.87 13.74
C ARG A 630 -17.73 9.85 13.76
N CYS A 631 -18.94 9.34 13.61
CA CYS A 631 -20.16 10.15 13.49
C CYS A 631 -21.31 9.57 14.31
N LEU A 632 -22.09 10.45 14.96
CA LEU A 632 -23.43 10.13 15.42
C LEU A 632 -24.41 10.57 14.33
N ALA A 633 -24.90 9.61 13.55
CA ALA A 633 -25.76 9.86 12.40
C ALA A 633 -27.26 9.75 12.74
N ASN A 634 -28.10 10.45 11.98
CA ASN A 634 -29.56 10.39 12.01
C ASN A 634 -30.18 10.67 13.40
N LEU A 635 -29.63 11.64 14.11
CA LEU A 635 -30.11 12.07 15.42
C LEU A 635 -31.48 12.75 15.30
N GLN A 636 -32.32 12.56 16.32
CA GLN A 636 -33.63 13.21 16.42
C GLN A 636 -33.61 14.24 17.54
N LEU A 637 -33.95 15.49 17.25
CA LEU A 637 -34.03 16.58 18.23
C LEU A 637 -35.26 16.39 19.12
N VAL A 638 -35.03 16.09 20.40
CA VAL A 638 -36.08 15.87 21.41
C VAL A 638 -36.52 17.19 22.04
N GLY A 639 -35.59 18.12 22.24
CA GLY A 639 -35.92 19.41 22.82
C GLY A 639 -34.74 20.37 22.88
N THR A 640 -35.07 21.66 23.00
CA THR A 640 -34.12 22.75 23.18
C THR A 640 -34.44 23.51 24.45
N TYR A 641 -33.44 23.68 25.30
CA TYR A 641 -33.56 24.29 26.62
C TYR A 641 -32.59 25.47 26.73
N PRO A 642 -33.02 26.63 27.25
CA PRO A 642 -32.09 27.72 27.57
C PRO A 642 -31.16 27.29 28.73
N ASP A 643 -29.87 27.57 28.62
CA ASP A 643 -28.82 27.21 29.58
C ASP A 643 -27.82 28.36 29.76
N GLY A 644 -28.29 29.42 30.42
CA GLY A 644 -27.52 30.66 30.61
C GLY A 644 -27.18 31.35 29.27
N GLY A 645 -25.88 31.55 29.00
CA GLY A 645 -25.37 32.09 27.73
C GLY A 645 -25.42 31.12 26.54
N PHE A 646 -26.00 29.94 26.73
CA PHE A 646 -26.05 28.84 25.77
C PHE A 646 -27.47 28.31 25.60
N TYR A 647 -27.69 27.56 24.53
CA TYR A 647 -28.80 26.62 24.43
C TYR A 647 -28.27 25.20 24.56
N ARG A 648 -29.04 24.36 25.24
CA ARG A 648 -28.84 22.93 25.32
C ARG A 648 -29.83 22.24 24.41
N LEU A 649 -29.33 21.42 23.49
CA LEU A 649 -30.12 20.63 22.57
C LEU A 649 -29.97 19.17 22.97
N ARG A 650 -31.10 18.49 23.17
CA ARG A 650 -31.14 17.06 23.53
C ARG A 650 -31.54 16.26 22.31
N PHE A 651 -30.74 15.26 21.97
CA PHE A 651 -30.97 14.39 20.82
C PHE A 651 -31.18 12.95 21.26
N PHE A 652 -32.09 12.24 20.59
CA PHE A 652 -32.18 10.79 20.64
C PHE A 652 -31.19 10.17 19.65
N VAL A 653 -30.46 9.15 20.09
CA VAL A 653 -29.42 8.47 19.33
C VAL A 653 -29.91 7.09 18.87
N PRO A 654 -30.01 6.85 17.54
CA PRO A 654 -30.37 5.56 16.99
C PRO A 654 -29.44 4.43 17.45
N PRO A 655 -29.93 3.20 17.65
CA PRO A 655 -29.12 2.06 18.11
C PRO A 655 -27.81 1.86 17.36
N GLU A 656 -27.84 2.00 16.04
CA GLU A 656 -26.70 1.85 15.14
C GLU A 656 -25.61 2.91 15.32
N SER A 657 -25.95 4.10 15.84
CA SER A 657 -25.01 5.21 16.05
C SER A 657 -24.39 5.21 17.45
N ARG A 658 -24.89 4.41 18.39
CA ARG A 658 -24.46 4.44 19.82
C ARG A 658 -23.02 3.99 20.08
N GLN A 659 -22.36 3.40 19.09
CA GLN A 659 -20.97 2.94 19.20
C GLN A 659 -19.93 4.00 18.79
N ALA A 660 -20.37 5.21 18.42
CA ALA A 660 -19.46 6.27 18.00
C ALA A 660 -18.48 6.69 19.12
N GLU A 661 -17.23 6.98 18.76
CA GLU A 661 -16.16 7.51 19.63
C GLU A 661 -16.30 9.04 19.83
N LEU A 662 -17.52 9.52 20.07
CA LEU A 662 -17.80 10.92 20.39
C LEU A 662 -18.26 11.02 21.84
N SER A 663 -17.61 11.88 22.60
CA SER A 663 -17.90 12.10 24.02
C SER A 663 -17.71 13.55 24.42
N SER A 664 -18.01 13.89 25.68
CA SER A 664 -17.78 15.21 26.25
C SER A 664 -16.30 15.64 26.23
N SER A 665 -15.36 14.70 26.09
CA SER A 665 -13.93 15.00 25.93
C SER A 665 -13.52 15.30 24.49
N THR A 666 -14.38 15.03 23.49
CA THR A 666 -14.06 15.28 22.09
C THR A 666 -13.89 16.78 21.84
N MET A 667 -12.67 17.16 21.45
CA MET A 667 -12.33 18.56 21.20
C MET A 667 -12.74 18.94 19.78
N GLY A 668 -13.83 19.70 19.65
CA GLY A 668 -14.31 20.16 18.34
C GLY A 668 -15.33 19.20 17.74
N VAL A 669 -16.59 19.60 17.80
CA VAL A 669 -17.71 18.87 17.22
C VAL A 669 -18.56 19.86 16.43
N ILE A 670 -19.05 19.46 15.27
CA ILE A 670 -20.03 20.23 14.49
C ILE A 670 -21.36 19.49 14.50
N LEU A 671 -22.45 20.26 14.49
CA LEU A 671 -23.82 19.78 14.36
C LEU A 671 -24.37 20.24 13.01
N THR A 672 -24.66 19.30 12.11
CA THR A 672 -25.10 19.58 10.74
C THR A 672 -26.30 18.71 10.33
N ASP A 673 -26.84 18.96 9.15
CA ASP A 673 -27.86 18.17 8.45
C ASP A 673 -27.24 17.32 7.33
N ASP A 674 -25.96 16.96 7.49
CA ASP A 674 -25.08 16.31 6.51
C ASP A 674 -24.77 17.12 5.24
N ASP A 675 -25.12 18.41 5.20
CA ASP A 675 -24.75 19.35 4.13
C ASP A 675 -23.21 19.42 3.97
N PRO A 676 -22.65 18.98 2.82
CA PRO A 676 -21.22 18.94 2.62
C PRO A 676 -20.59 20.34 2.51
N ASP A 677 -21.34 21.39 2.15
CA ASP A 677 -20.79 22.75 2.12
C ASP A 677 -20.57 23.33 3.52
N LEU A 678 -21.27 22.81 4.53
CA LEU A 678 -21.02 23.11 5.94
C LEU A 678 -19.97 22.16 6.52
N ARG A 679 -20.12 20.86 6.26
CA ARG A 679 -19.27 19.81 6.84
C ARG A 679 -17.83 19.88 6.34
N LEU A 680 -17.63 20.17 5.05
CA LEU A 680 -16.32 20.13 4.40
C LEU A 680 -15.64 21.50 4.30
N ASP A 681 -16.21 22.59 4.82
CA ASP A 681 -15.53 23.89 4.81
C ASP A 681 -15.07 24.29 6.23
N PRO A 682 -13.77 24.13 6.56
CA PRO A 682 -13.25 24.49 7.88
C PRO A 682 -13.55 25.93 8.31
N ARG A 683 -13.70 26.85 7.35
CA ARG A 683 -13.99 28.27 7.63
C ARG A 683 -15.40 28.46 8.17
N ARG A 684 -16.32 27.53 7.86
CA ARG A 684 -17.73 27.56 8.27
C ARG A 684 -18.01 26.73 9.51
N TRP A 685 -17.06 25.92 9.99
CA TRP A 685 -17.25 25.12 11.20
C TRP A 685 -17.62 25.97 12.42
N GLY A 686 -17.14 27.21 12.50
CA GLY A 686 -17.52 28.15 13.56
C GLY A 686 -19.03 28.47 13.60
N GLU A 687 -19.74 28.36 12.48
CA GLU A 687 -21.20 28.58 12.39
C GLU A 687 -21.98 27.43 13.05
N VAL A 688 -21.44 26.22 13.04
CA VAL A 688 -22.14 24.97 13.43
C VAL A 688 -21.45 24.20 14.56
N ARG A 689 -20.39 24.76 15.14
CA ARG A 689 -19.65 24.17 16.27
C ARG A 689 -20.52 24.03 17.51
N VAL A 690 -20.44 22.87 18.15
CA VAL A 690 -21.11 22.57 19.43
C VAL A 690 -20.12 21.91 20.41
N ARG A 691 -20.55 21.73 21.66
CA ARG A 691 -19.85 20.91 22.65
C ARG A 691 -20.79 19.84 23.20
N ILE A 692 -20.33 18.60 23.30
CA ILE A 692 -21.08 17.55 23.97
C ILE A 692 -21.02 17.83 25.48
N SER A 693 -22.19 18.00 26.12
CA SER A 693 -22.29 18.37 27.54
C SER A 693 -22.58 17.20 28.47
N SER A 694 -23.23 16.16 27.95
CA SER A 694 -23.37 14.88 28.63
C SER A 694 -23.23 13.77 27.59
N ASP A 695 -22.51 12.72 27.98
CA ASP A 695 -22.42 11.48 27.21
C ASP A 695 -23.78 10.77 27.21
N LEU A 696 -23.87 9.67 26.47
CA LEU A 696 -25.11 8.93 26.25
C LEU A 696 -25.85 8.58 27.57
N GLU A 697 -26.84 9.39 27.97
CA GLU A 697 -27.69 9.13 29.14
C GLU A 697 -28.48 7.83 28.91
N ASN A 698 -28.24 6.82 29.75
CA ASN A 698 -28.79 5.46 29.61
C ASN A 698 -28.54 4.82 28.22
N GLY A 699 -27.51 5.28 27.49
CA GLY A 699 -27.20 4.79 26.15
C GLY A 699 -28.10 5.31 25.03
N GLN A 700 -28.99 6.29 25.27
CA GLN A 700 -30.05 6.66 24.31
C GLN A 700 -30.09 8.13 23.90
N HIS A 701 -29.56 9.04 24.73
CA HIS A 701 -29.64 10.48 24.45
C HIS A 701 -28.29 11.15 24.57
N VAL A 702 -27.99 12.08 23.68
CA VAL A 702 -26.80 12.95 23.79
C VAL A 702 -27.26 14.40 23.94
N GLU A 703 -26.63 15.15 24.83
CA GLU A 703 -26.88 16.59 24.96
C GLU A 703 -25.69 17.38 24.42
N VAL A 704 -26.00 18.41 23.64
CA VAL A 704 -24.99 19.34 23.12
C VAL A 704 -25.33 20.77 23.52
N ARG A 705 -24.28 21.57 23.72
CA ARG A 705 -24.36 23.00 24.02
C ARG A 705 -23.87 23.82 22.85
N ILE A 706 -24.60 24.87 22.54
CA ILE A 706 -24.30 25.86 21.51
C ILE A 706 -24.47 27.25 22.08
N SER A 707 -23.62 28.21 21.69
CA SER A 707 -23.73 29.58 22.21
C SER A 707 -25.00 30.27 21.72
N ARG A 708 -25.56 31.18 22.52
CA ARG A 708 -26.79 31.89 22.16
C ARG A 708 -26.65 32.70 20.87
N ASN A 709 -25.50 33.35 20.69
CA ASN A 709 -25.19 34.15 19.49
C ASN A 709 -25.18 33.27 18.24
N GLN A 710 -24.57 32.09 18.32
CA GLN A 710 -24.48 31.15 17.20
C GLN A 710 -25.81 30.48 16.90
N TYR A 711 -26.57 30.07 17.93
CA TYR A 711 -27.89 29.46 17.76
C TYR A 711 -28.89 30.38 17.06
N ASN A 712 -28.78 31.69 17.30
CA ASN A 712 -29.60 32.71 16.68
C ASN A 712 -28.99 33.27 15.37
N ALA A 713 -27.83 32.77 14.93
CA ALA A 713 -27.21 33.24 13.71
C ALA A 713 -28.01 32.75 12.48
N PRO A 714 -28.10 33.54 11.39
CA PRO A 714 -28.87 33.16 10.20
C PRO A 714 -28.50 31.80 9.61
N GLY A 715 -27.21 31.43 9.63
CA GLY A 715 -26.73 30.15 9.12
C GLY A 715 -27.27 28.95 9.90
N PHE A 716 -27.25 29.02 11.24
CA PHE A 716 -27.78 27.95 12.09
C PHE A 716 -29.31 27.92 12.09
N GLU A 717 -29.97 29.06 11.92
CA GLU A 717 -31.42 29.12 11.74
C GLU A 717 -31.86 28.42 10.46
N ALA A 718 -31.16 28.64 9.34
CA ALA A 718 -31.42 27.94 8.08
C ALA A 718 -31.25 26.42 8.25
N LEU A 719 -30.17 25.98 8.91
CA LEU A 719 -29.92 24.58 9.24
C LEU A 719 -31.08 23.96 10.01
N ARG A 720 -31.54 24.62 11.08
CA ARG A 720 -32.69 24.17 11.88
C ARG A 720 -33.97 24.04 11.08
N ARG A 721 -34.22 24.92 10.11
CA ARG A 721 -35.41 24.86 9.25
C ARG A 721 -35.37 23.66 8.30
N ARG A 722 -34.19 23.23 7.86
CA ARG A 722 -34.01 22.08 6.96
C ARG A 722 -34.16 20.75 7.70
N ALA A 723 -33.40 20.55 8.78
CA ALA A 723 -33.45 19.30 9.56
C ALA A 723 -34.76 19.15 10.36
N ARG A 724 -35.32 20.26 10.87
CA ARG A 724 -36.47 20.25 11.78
C ARG A 724 -36.22 19.31 12.98
N THR A 725 -36.86 18.14 12.99
CA THR A 725 -36.85 17.18 14.10
C THR A 725 -35.87 16.03 13.87
N ASP A 726 -35.62 15.63 12.63
CA ASP A 726 -34.82 14.44 12.28
C ASP A 726 -33.66 14.82 11.34
N GLY A 727 -32.71 13.90 11.13
CA GLY A 727 -31.63 14.12 10.17
C GLY A 727 -30.52 15.04 10.67
N TRP A 728 -30.24 15.01 11.98
CA TRP A 728 -29.10 15.69 12.57
C TRP A 728 -27.87 14.79 12.66
N PHE A 729 -26.69 15.37 12.51
CA PHE A 729 -25.42 14.66 12.51
C PHE A 729 -24.43 15.37 13.42
N LEU A 730 -23.72 14.60 14.25
CA LEU A 730 -22.55 15.09 14.99
C LEU A 730 -21.30 14.44 14.43
N ASP A 731 -20.34 15.29 14.04
CA ASP A 731 -19.05 14.88 13.52
C ASP A 731 -17.92 15.54 14.30
N ALA A 732 -16.86 14.79 14.57
CA ALA A 732 -15.61 15.35 15.08
C ALA A 732 -14.91 16.16 13.98
N ILE A 733 -14.39 17.32 14.35
CA ILE A 733 -13.58 18.18 13.47
C ILE A 733 -12.18 18.37 14.03
N HIS A 734 -11.26 18.78 13.16
CA HIS A 734 -9.93 19.16 13.56
C HIS A 734 -9.94 20.54 14.22
N VAL A 735 -9.31 20.67 15.38
CA VAL A 735 -9.11 21.96 16.03
C VAL A 735 -7.67 22.08 16.48
N ASP A 736 -7.00 23.10 15.96
CA ASP A 736 -5.67 23.46 16.38
C ASP A 736 -5.72 24.40 17.58
N PHE A 737 -5.15 23.97 18.71
CA PHE A 737 -5.00 24.79 19.91
C PHE A 737 -3.56 25.17 20.20
N ASN A 738 -2.59 24.48 19.59
CA ASN A 738 -1.23 24.39 20.11
C ASN A 738 -0.18 24.82 19.10
N THR A 739 -0.40 24.67 17.79
CA THR A 739 0.66 24.92 16.79
C THR A 739 1.16 26.37 16.88
N ASP A 740 0.29 27.37 16.93
CA ASP A 740 0.70 28.78 17.06
C ASP A 740 1.48 29.08 18.34
N ARG A 741 1.18 28.37 19.44
CA ARG A 741 1.89 28.52 20.71
C ARG A 741 3.25 27.84 20.65
N ALA A 742 3.31 26.62 20.11
CA ALA A 742 4.52 25.85 19.92
C ALA A 742 5.49 26.58 18.97
N VAL A 743 5.01 27.03 17.81
CA VAL A 743 5.78 27.81 16.83
C VAL A 743 6.35 29.09 17.45
N ARG A 744 5.55 29.87 18.19
CA ARG A 744 6.04 31.08 18.88
C ARG A 744 7.11 30.77 19.92
N PHE A 745 6.92 29.69 20.69
CA PHE A 745 7.90 29.25 21.67
C PHE A 745 9.21 28.82 21.01
N LEU A 746 9.14 28.00 19.96
CA LEU A 746 10.33 27.56 19.20
C LEU A 746 11.08 28.73 18.56
N ARG A 747 10.37 29.72 18.00
CA ARG A 747 10.99 30.95 17.50
C ARG A 747 11.70 31.73 18.60
N SER A 748 11.06 31.90 19.76
CA SER A 748 11.71 32.59 20.89
C SER A 748 12.99 31.88 21.37
N LEU A 749 13.05 30.55 21.28
CA LEU A 749 14.26 29.78 21.58
C LEU A 749 15.35 29.92 20.52
N ALA A 750 14.97 30.08 19.25
CA ALA A 750 15.92 30.34 18.16
C ALA A 750 16.54 31.73 18.31
N ASP A 751 15.72 32.74 18.63
CA ASP A 751 16.13 34.13 18.81
C ASP A 751 16.95 34.35 20.10
N ALA A 752 16.78 33.49 21.11
CA ALA A 752 17.48 33.56 22.39
C ALA A 752 18.88 32.89 22.40
N ARG A 753 19.36 32.37 21.27
CA ARG A 753 20.73 31.85 21.16
C ARG A 753 21.71 33.01 20.98
N PRO A 754 22.77 33.12 21.81
CA PRO A 754 23.81 34.15 21.64
C PRO A 754 24.67 33.95 20.38
#